data_AF-A0A5J5BQ99-F1
#
_entry.id   AF-A0A5J5BQ99-F1
#
_cell.length_a   1.000
_cell.length_b   1.000
_cell.length_c   1.000
_cell.angle_alpha   90.00
_cell.angle_beta   90.00
_cell.angle_gamma   90.00
#
_symmetry.space_group_name_H-M   'P 1'
#
loop_
_entity.id
_entity.type
_entity.pdbx_description
1 polymer ?
#
loop_
_entity_poly.entity_id
_entity_poly.type
_entity_poly.pdbx_seq_one_letter_code
_entity_poly.pdbx_strand_id
1 'polypeptide(L)'
;MQGGSSTCGDSAGRAESKSAKEKGTVGAILVRLGKGLQVRLEKGSCVTCWRNPSPSRKRKPCEGLPINTMDPDFVRTIGAVTALETRSTGIAFTFAPCIAVCRDPRWGRCYESYSEDPKIVQEMTDIIYGLQGKLPTGYPEDVPYVNGGKITSPPHANYRYSVEASIHAGLDMVMVPYKYEEFISTLTSLVEEKIIPMSRVDDAVSRILKVKFTMGLFEHPIADLSQADKLGCQEHRDLAREAVRKSMGLLKNGKEVDSPMLPLPKKTSRMLVTGIHADNFGYQCGGWTIARQGLRGNHLTSGTTILSAIVAAIDPSTKIVHRENPELKFINSNKFSNAIVVVGELPYAETAGDNLNLTIPEPVVFQNLNKFVKAMISKVSAVPLVGLLFLFIWTGAMAESEYMKYKDPKQPINARIQDLMNRMTLAEKIGQMAQLDRVSTTPEIMKNYSIGSLLSGGGSAPCPRATAEDWVKMVNEFQKGSLSSRLGIPMIYGIDAVHGHNNVYKATIFPHNIGLGATRDPDLVKRIGAATALEVRATGIPYVFAPCIAVCRDPRWGRCYESYSEDHKIVQEMTEIINGLQGEIPANSRKGVPYVGGKDKVVACAKHFVGDGGTTRGINENNTVTDWHGLLSIHMPAYYNSIIKGVSTVMVSYSSWNGVKMHANHHLVTKFLKDTLKFRGFVISDWHGIDKITSPPKANYTYAVQVGIQAGIDMVMVPYNQTEFIDILTSLVEKNVIPMSRINDAVRRILRVKFSMGLFENPLADLSLVDQLGKQAHRDLAREAVRKSLVLLKNGENADSPLLPLPKKTSRILVAGNHANNLGYQCGGWTITWQGLGGNNLTSGTTILSAISGAVYPSTEIVYSENPDAEFVKSTNASYAIVVVGEPPYTETVGDNLNLTIPEPGPSTISNVCGSVKCVVVIISGRPLVIEPYLSSIDALVAAWLPGSEGQGVADVLFGDYGFTGKLSRTWFKTVDQLPMNVGDEHYDPLFPFGFGLTTEPVVVVAR
;
A
#
# COMPACT_ATOMS: atom_id res chain seq x y z
N MET A 1 52.97 48.03 -32.84
CA MET A 1 53.50 46.80 -33.49
C MET A 1 52.34 46.08 -34.16
N GLN A 2 52.59 45.10 -35.04
CA GLN A 2 51.66 44.73 -36.12
C GLN A 2 50.67 43.58 -35.77
N GLY A 3 49.42 43.73 -36.24
CA GLY A 3 48.73 42.71 -37.05
C GLY A 3 47.91 41.59 -36.39
N GLY A 4 46.82 41.19 -37.07
CA GLY A 4 46.53 39.76 -37.23
C GLY A 4 45.28 39.14 -36.58
N SER A 5 44.10 39.53 -37.05
CA SER A 5 42.89 38.68 -37.23
C SER A 5 42.86 37.18 -36.80
N SER A 6 41.84 36.85 -36.00
CA SER A 6 40.86 35.75 -36.21
C SER A 6 41.15 34.27 -35.89
N THR A 7 40.03 33.53 -35.71
CA THR A 7 39.83 32.06 -35.66
C THR A 7 40.06 31.32 -34.33
N CYS A 8 39.51 30.09 -34.24
CA CYS A 8 39.25 29.33 -33.02
C CYS A 8 40.39 28.34 -32.66
N GLY A 9 40.53 27.99 -31.38
CA GLY A 9 41.35 26.86 -30.95
C GLY A 9 41.25 26.59 -29.44
N ASP A 10 41.13 25.32 -29.06
CA ASP A 10 41.11 24.83 -27.66
C ASP A 10 42.40 25.23 -26.89
N SER A 11 42.44 25.33 -25.56
CA SER A 11 42.36 24.13 -24.69
C SER A 11 42.63 24.43 -23.19
N ALA A 12 42.33 23.43 -22.35
CA ALA A 12 42.87 23.16 -21.00
C ALA A 12 42.67 24.21 -19.87
N GLY A 13 41.81 23.89 -18.89
CA GLY A 13 41.52 24.82 -17.76
C GLY A 13 40.88 24.23 -16.50
N ARG A 14 41.44 23.14 -15.93
CA ARG A 14 41.01 22.49 -14.66
C ARG A 14 39.60 21.85 -14.68
N ALA A 15 39.25 21.16 -13.59
CA ALA A 15 38.06 20.33 -13.45
C ALA A 15 37.51 20.37 -12.01
N GLU A 16 36.21 20.15 -11.86
CA GLU A 16 35.54 19.83 -10.59
C GLU A 16 34.38 18.84 -10.86
N SER A 17 33.90 18.14 -9.82
CA SER A 17 33.17 16.86 -9.97
C SER A 17 31.90 16.76 -9.09
N LYS A 18 30.97 15.85 -9.46
CA LYS A 18 30.06 15.11 -8.54
C LYS A 18 29.15 14.04 -9.21
N SER A 19 29.41 12.78 -8.84
CA SER A 19 28.48 11.65 -8.54
C SER A 19 27.20 11.35 -9.34
N ALA A 20 27.02 10.06 -9.70
CA ALA A 20 25.74 9.35 -9.92
C ALA A 20 25.89 7.82 -9.66
N LYS A 21 24.80 7.07 -9.40
CA LYS A 21 24.77 5.58 -9.27
C LYS A 21 23.38 5.00 -9.60
N GLU A 22 23.35 3.86 -10.29
CA GLU A 22 22.19 2.98 -10.51
C GLU A 22 22.62 1.49 -10.46
N LYS A 23 21.69 0.55 -10.65
CA LYS A 23 21.88 -0.92 -10.62
C LYS A 23 21.28 -1.58 -11.87
N GLY A 24 21.74 -2.79 -12.23
CA GLY A 24 20.94 -3.76 -13.00
C GLY A 24 21.52 -4.38 -14.27
N THR A 25 22.45 -3.74 -15.01
CA THR A 25 22.70 -4.09 -16.43
C THR A 25 24.18 -4.25 -16.81
N VAL A 26 24.46 -5.12 -17.80
CA VAL A 26 25.77 -5.22 -18.50
C VAL A 26 25.65 -4.53 -19.86
N GLY A 27 26.61 -3.70 -20.24
CA GLY A 27 26.63 -2.96 -21.51
C GLY A 27 28.04 -2.81 -22.09
N ALA A 28 28.14 -2.42 -23.36
CA ALA A 28 29.42 -2.22 -24.04
C ALA A 28 29.55 -0.80 -24.60
N ILE A 29 30.57 -0.07 -24.15
CA ILE A 29 30.93 1.26 -24.62
C ILE A 29 32.05 1.11 -25.66
N LEU A 30 31.77 1.54 -26.89
CA LEU A 30 32.71 1.49 -28.01
C LEU A 30 33.46 2.83 -28.11
N VAL A 31 34.80 2.77 -28.21
CA VAL A 31 35.66 3.96 -28.28
C VAL A 31 36.67 3.85 -29.42
N ARG A 32 36.54 4.71 -30.44
CA ARG A 32 37.54 4.85 -31.51
C ARG A 32 38.69 5.73 -31.01
N LEU A 33 39.91 5.19 -30.98
CA LEU A 33 41.04 5.85 -30.31
C LEU A 33 41.86 6.70 -31.29
N GLY A 34 41.70 8.01 -31.17
CA GLY A 34 42.57 9.00 -31.82
C GLY A 34 43.89 9.18 -31.08
N LYS A 35 44.91 9.73 -31.77
CA LYS A 35 46.19 10.07 -31.15
C LYS A 35 46.00 11.10 -30.02
N GLY A 36 46.53 10.83 -28.84
CA GLY A 36 46.58 11.76 -27.70
C GLY A 36 45.43 11.66 -26.68
N LEU A 37 44.44 10.78 -26.88
CA LEU A 37 43.29 10.68 -25.97
C LEU A 37 43.64 9.97 -24.64
N GLN A 38 43.65 10.70 -23.52
CA GLN A 38 43.46 10.10 -22.19
C GLN A 38 41.96 9.96 -21.90
N VAL A 39 41.53 8.76 -21.48
CA VAL A 39 40.17 8.56 -20.95
C VAL A 39 40.27 8.38 -19.44
N ARG A 40 39.61 9.26 -18.68
CA ARG A 40 39.67 9.27 -17.21
C ARG A 40 38.37 8.71 -16.63
N LEU A 41 38.32 7.40 -16.41
CA LEU A 41 37.31 6.82 -15.51
C LEU A 41 37.75 7.09 -14.08
N GLU A 42 37.00 7.91 -13.35
CA GLU A 42 37.16 8.07 -11.91
C GLU A 42 36.31 7.01 -11.18
N LYS A 43 36.62 6.70 -9.92
CA LYS A 43 35.83 5.74 -9.11
C LYS A 43 34.40 6.29 -8.93
N GLY A 44 33.48 5.84 -9.78
CA GLY A 44 32.10 6.33 -9.86
C GLY A 44 31.68 6.97 -11.19
N SER A 45 32.39 6.74 -12.30
CA SER A 45 32.06 7.33 -13.61
C SER A 45 31.89 6.29 -14.73
N CYS A 46 30.66 5.97 -15.14
CA CYS A 46 30.36 5.37 -16.45
C CYS A 46 28.97 5.76 -17.00
N VAL A 47 29.01 6.59 -18.05
CA VAL A 47 28.06 6.75 -19.18
C VAL A 47 26.58 6.36 -18.95
N THR A 48 25.86 7.28 -18.32
CA THR A 48 24.55 7.82 -18.75
C THR A 48 23.65 7.00 -19.69
N CYS A 49 22.41 6.74 -19.25
CA CYS A 49 21.25 7.54 -19.70
C CYS A 49 20.10 7.47 -18.69
N TRP A 50 20.06 8.42 -17.75
CA TRP A 50 18.89 9.19 -17.29
C TRP A 50 19.41 10.20 -16.25
N ARG A 51 18.92 11.43 -16.25
CA ARG A 51 19.17 12.43 -15.19
C ARG A 51 17.87 13.16 -14.93
N ASN A 52 17.62 13.56 -13.68
CA ASN A 52 16.45 14.35 -13.32
C ASN A 52 16.25 15.55 -14.28
N PRO A 53 15.01 15.89 -14.63
CA PRO A 53 14.73 17.04 -15.48
C PRO A 53 15.13 18.35 -14.78
N SER A 54 15.82 19.23 -15.51
CA SER A 54 15.77 20.68 -15.28
C SER A 54 15.15 21.34 -16.52
N PRO A 55 14.16 22.24 -16.38
CA PRO A 55 13.20 22.52 -17.45
C PRO A 55 13.65 23.60 -18.46
N SER A 56 14.79 23.44 -19.13
CA SER A 56 15.31 24.49 -20.03
C SER A 56 16.06 24.02 -21.29
N ARG A 57 15.49 23.07 -22.05
CA ARG A 57 15.74 22.94 -23.51
C ARG A 57 14.66 22.10 -24.21
N LYS A 58 13.95 22.70 -25.18
CA LYS A 58 13.20 21.91 -26.17
C LYS A 58 14.18 21.07 -27.00
N ARG A 59 13.97 19.76 -27.04
CA ARG A 59 14.21 18.92 -28.21
C ARG A 59 13.19 17.78 -28.23
N LYS A 60 12.96 17.27 -29.44
CA LYS A 60 11.94 16.28 -29.79
C LYS A 60 12.01 15.02 -28.91
N PRO A 61 10.97 14.16 -28.90
CA PRO A 61 11.16 12.75 -28.58
C PRO A 61 12.37 12.20 -29.36
N CYS A 62 13.06 11.24 -28.76
CA CYS A 62 13.71 10.23 -29.60
C CYS A 62 12.58 9.44 -30.28
N GLU A 63 12.21 9.88 -31.49
CA GLU A 63 11.47 9.05 -32.45
C GLU A 63 12.15 7.68 -32.46
N GLY A 64 11.37 6.63 -32.23
CA GLY A 64 11.87 5.46 -31.52
C GLY A 64 13.07 4.80 -32.19
N LEU A 65 14.14 4.56 -31.41
CA LEU A 65 14.80 3.27 -31.51
C LEU A 65 13.79 2.26 -30.93
N PRO A 66 13.18 1.39 -31.75
CA PRO A 66 12.24 0.42 -31.21
C PRO A 66 12.99 -0.48 -30.23
N ILE A 67 12.50 -0.55 -29.00
CA ILE A 67 12.62 -1.79 -28.24
C ILE A 67 11.84 -2.79 -29.10
N ASN A 68 12.55 -3.65 -29.83
CA ASN A 68 11.93 -4.69 -30.64
C ASN A 68 11.20 -5.63 -29.69
N THR A 69 9.90 -5.38 -29.50
CA THR A 69 8.97 -6.29 -28.84
C THR A 69 9.13 -7.64 -29.54
N MET A 70 9.73 -8.60 -28.83
CA MET A 70 9.94 -9.92 -29.42
C MET A 70 8.58 -10.50 -29.76
N ASP A 71 8.44 -10.92 -31.03
CA ASP A 71 7.28 -11.61 -31.55
C ASP A 71 6.79 -12.68 -30.54
N PRO A 72 5.51 -12.68 -30.11
CA PRO A 72 4.99 -13.68 -29.19
C PRO A 72 5.23 -15.13 -29.64
N ASP A 73 5.30 -15.42 -30.94
CA ASP A 73 5.67 -16.76 -31.43
C ASP A 73 7.17 -17.06 -31.26
N PHE A 74 8.04 -16.05 -31.35
CA PHE A 74 9.45 -16.17 -30.98
C PHE A 74 9.62 -16.36 -29.47
N VAL A 75 8.79 -15.71 -28.65
CA VAL A 75 8.75 -15.88 -27.18
C VAL A 75 8.23 -17.27 -26.79
N ARG A 76 7.17 -17.77 -27.45
CA ARG A 76 6.72 -19.17 -27.35
C ARG A 76 7.83 -20.15 -27.72
N THR A 77 8.58 -19.86 -28.80
CA THR A 77 9.71 -20.69 -29.25
C THR A 77 10.84 -20.74 -28.21
N ILE A 78 11.20 -19.59 -27.60
CA ILE A 78 12.15 -19.55 -26.48
C ILE A 78 11.63 -20.35 -25.29
N GLY A 79 10.34 -20.24 -24.94
CA GLY A 79 9.73 -21.03 -23.86
C GLY A 79 9.79 -22.54 -24.13
N ALA A 80 9.49 -22.96 -25.36
CA ALA A 80 9.52 -24.36 -25.78
C ALA A 80 10.94 -24.94 -25.74
N VAL A 81 11.95 -24.20 -26.25
CA VAL A 81 13.37 -24.60 -26.14
C VAL A 81 13.82 -24.64 -24.68
N THR A 82 13.46 -23.64 -23.86
CA THR A 82 13.76 -23.64 -22.43
C THR A 82 13.19 -24.88 -21.74
N ALA A 83 11.95 -25.29 -22.07
CA ALA A 83 11.35 -26.51 -21.56
C ALA A 83 12.08 -27.77 -22.03
N LEU A 84 12.54 -27.80 -23.28
CA LEU A 84 13.27 -28.94 -23.84
C LEU A 84 14.64 -29.11 -23.17
N GLU A 85 15.38 -28.02 -22.92
CA GLU A 85 16.66 -28.05 -22.18
C GLU A 85 16.46 -28.41 -20.70
N THR A 86 15.39 -27.92 -20.08
CA THR A 86 15.00 -28.27 -18.71
C THR A 86 14.68 -29.78 -18.63
N ARG A 87 13.99 -30.34 -19.63
CA ARG A 87 13.71 -31.79 -19.70
C ARG A 87 14.93 -32.64 -20.04
N SER A 88 15.83 -32.20 -20.93
CA SER A 88 17.06 -32.94 -21.26
C SER A 88 18.05 -32.99 -20.10
N THR A 89 18.06 -31.97 -19.23
CA THR A 89 18.81 -31.98 -17.95
C THR A 89 18.08 -32.74 -16.82
N GLY A 90 16.94 -33.36 -17.08
CA GLY A 90 16.19 -34.12 -16.07
C GLY A 90 15.42 -33.26 -15.06
N ILE A 91 15.40 -31.95 -15.26
CA ILE A 91 14.75 -31.01 -14.36
C ILE A 91 13.25 -31.01 -14.67
N ALA A 92 12.43 -31.28 -13.66
CA ALA A 92 10.97 -31.31 -13.78
C ALA A 92 10.29 -30.00 -13.34
N PHE A 93 11.04 -28.99 -12.92
CA PHE A 93 10.50 -27.75 -12.38
C PHE A 93 11.42 -26.56 -12.67
N THR A 94 10.87 -25.46 -13.18
CA THR A 94 11.61 -24.22 -13.46
C THR A 94 10.94 -23.02 -12.80
N PHE A 95 11.74 -22.07 -12.34
CA PHE A 95 11.29 -20.89 -11.57
C PHE A 95 11.06 -19.64 -12.45
N ALA A 96 11.04 -19.81 -13.78
CA ALA A 96 10.80 -18.75 -14.76
C ALA A 96 9.49 -19.03 -15.53
N PRO A 97 8.78 -17.99 -16.04
CA PRO A 97 9.14 -16.57 -16.07
C PRO A 97 8.98 -15.83 -14.73
N CYS A 98 9.83 -14.83 -14.48
CA CYS A 98 9.61 -13.88 -13.39
C CYS A 98 8.67 -12.76 -13.89
N ILE A 99 7.37 -12.90 -13.60
CA ILE A 99 6.29 -12.06 -14.16
C ILE A 99 6.13 -10.69 -13.48
N ALA A 100 7.12 -10.26 -12.72
CA ALA A 100 7.11 -8.95 -12.07
C ALA A 100 7.30 -7.81 -13.08
N VAL A 101 6.64 -6.67 -12.84
CA VAL A 101 6.83 -5.44 -13.65
C VAL A 101 7.78 -4.51 -12.88
N CYS A 102 9.05 -4.43 -13.29
CA CYS A 102 10.02 -3.51 -12.66
C CYS A 102 9.74 -2.07 -13.10
N ARG A 103 9.46 -1.16 -12.16
CA ARG A 103 9.33 0.29 -12.42
C ARG A 103 10.33 1.15 -11.63
N ASP A 104 11.31 0.51 -11.00
CA ASP A 104 12.39 1.17 -10.28
C ASP A 104 13.63 0.28 -10.40
N PRO A 105 14.59 0.58 -11.30
CA PRO A 105 15.75 -0.27 -11.57
C PRO A 105 16.67 -0.46 -10.35
N ARG A 106 16.49 0.32 -9.28
CA ARG A 106 17.20 0.15 -8.01
C ARG A 106 16.72 -1.08 -7.22
N TRP A 107 15.56 -1.65 -7.55
CA TRP A 107 15.09 -2.91 -6.98
C TRP A 107 15.93 -4.08 -7.51
N GLY A 108 16.64 -4.77 -6.62
CA GLY A 108 17.70 -5.73 -6.98
C GLY A 108 17.30 -6.92 -7.85
N ARG A 109 16.00 -7.21 -8.04
CA ARG A 109 15.50 -8.27 -8.93
C ARG A 109 14.95 -7.76 -10.28
N CYS A 110 15.11 -6.48 -10.61
CA CYS A 110 14.70 -5.92 -11.91
C CYS A 110 15.34 -6.58 -13.13
N TYR A 111 16.54 -7.17 -12.99
CA TYR A 111 17.19 -7.92 -14.07
C TYR A 111 16.45 -9.23 -14.44
N GLU A 112 15.45 -9.64 -13.65
CA GLU A 112 14.65 -10.85 -13.88
C GLU A 112 13.34 -10.54 -14.62
N SER A 113 12.90 -9.28 -14.64
CA SER A 113 11.64 -8.86 -15.28
C SER A 113 11.82 -8.45 -16.74
N TYR A 114 10.79 -8.67 -17.55
CA TYR A 114 10.82 -8.42 -19.00
C TYR A 114 10.71 -6.93 -19.39
N SER A 115 9.98 -6.11 -18.62
CA SER A 115 9.74 -4.69 -18.93
C SER A 115 9.19 -3.92 -17.73
N GLU A 116 9.20 -2.59 -17.84
CA GLU A 116 8.43 -1.66 -17.00
C GLU A 116 7.00 -1.41 -17.51
N ASP A 117 6.77 -1.71 -18.81
CA ASP A 117 5.45 -1.71 -19.42
C ASP A 117 4.75 -3.07 -19.15
N PRO A 118 3.65 -3.08 -18.37
CA PRO A 118 2.92 -4.30 -18.07
C PRO A 118 2.33 -4.98 -19.31
N LYS A 119 2.08 -4.27 -20.41
CA LYS A 119 1.64 -4.89 -21.67
C LYS A 119 2.71 -5.77 -22.26
N ILE A 120 3.96 -5.28 -22.30
CA ILE A 120 5.09 -6.08 -22.77
C ILE A 120 5.30 -7.27 -21.83
N VAL A 121 5.25 -7.11 -20.50
CA VAL A 121 5.35 -8.27 -19.60
C VAL A 121 4.16 -9.25 -19.79
N GLN A 122 2.97 -8.75 -20.15
CA GLN A 122 1.81 -9.59 -20.47
C GLN A 122 1.99 -10.38 -21.77
N GLU A 123 2.38 -9.72 -22.86
CA GLU A 123 2.73 -10.36 -24.13
C GLU A 123 3.86 -11.40 -23.95
N MET A 124 4.83 -11.12 -23.06
CA MET A 124 5.90 -12.06 -22.71
C MET A 124 5.43 -13.26 -21.87
N THR A 125 4.20 -13.29 -21.33
CA THR A 125 3.69 -14.51 -20.65
C THR A 125 3.37 -15.65 -21.58
N ASP A 126 3.33 -15.43 -22.90
CA ASP A 126 3.22 -16.51 -23.87
C ASP A 126 4.40 -17.52 -23.79
N ILE A 127 5.52 -17.13 -23.17
CA ILE A 127 6.60 -18.07 -22.79
C ILE A 127 6.10 -19.24 -21.92
N ILE A 128 5.03 -19.06 -21.14
CA ILE A 128 4.41 -20.10 -20.30
C ILE A 128 3.77 -21.18 -21.18
N TYR A 129 3.10 -20.81 -22.28
CA TYR A 129 2.53 -21.78 -23.22
C TYR A 129 3.64 -22.55 -23.97
N GLY A 130 4.74 -21.87 -24.29
CA GLY A 130 5.98 -22.52 -24.74
C GLY A 130 6.50 -23.54 -23.72
N LEU A 131 6.65 -23.13 -22.45
CA LEU A 131 7.13 -23.99 -21.35
C LEU A 131 6.20 -25.20 -21.10
N GLN A 132 4.90 -25.04 -21.33
CA GLN A 132 3.89 -26.11 -21.23
C GLN A 132 3.78 -26.97 -22.51
N GLY A 133 4.50 -26.65 -23.59
CA GLY A 133 4.51 -27.40 -24.84
C GLY A 133 3.22 -27.28 -25.66
N LYS A 134 2.52 -26.14 -25.60
CA LYS A 134 1.27 -25.89 -26.33
C LYS A 134 1.42 -24.70 -27.29
N LEU A 135 1.25 -24.96 -28.59
CA LEU A 135 0.83 -23.93 -29.56
C LEU A 135 -0.71 -23.94 -29.63
N PRO A 136 -1.38 -22.77 -29.64
CA PRO A 136 -2.82 -22.71 -29.42
C PRO A 136 -3.63 -23.07 -30.68
N THR A 137 -4.49 -24.09 -30.56
CA THR A 137 -5.74 -24.16 -31.33
C THR A 137 -6.86 -23.63 -30.45
N GLY A 138 -7.13 -22.32 -30.58
CA GLY A 138 -8.10 -21.60 -29.76
C GLY A 138 -7.54 -21.15 -28.40
N TYR A 139 -7.62 -19.84 -28.13
CA TYR A 139 -7.52 -19.33 -26.78
C TYR A 139 -8.82 -19.67 -26.02
N PRO A 140 -8.74 -20.23 -24.80
CA PRO A 140 -9.64 -19.81 -23.75
C PRO A 140 -9.26 -18.36 -23.39
N GLU A 141 -10.16 -17.42 -23.59
CA GLU A 141 -10.00 -16.07 -23.04
C GLU A 141 -10.06 -16.13 -21.50
N ASP A 142 -9.52 -15.10 -20.85
CA ASP A 142 -9.59 -14.85 -19.40
C ASP A 142 -9.00 -15.91 -18.43
N VAL A 143 -7.66 -15.92 -18.34
CA VAL A 143 -6.97 -16.11 -17.05
C VAL A 143 -6.23 -14.82 -16.67
N PRO A 144 -6.78 -13.98 -15.77
CA PRO A 144 -6.19 -12.71 -15.40
C PRO A 144 -4.83 -12.81 -14.69
N TYR A 145 -4.03 -11.77 -14.90
CA TYR A 145 -2.65 -11.64 -14.45
C TYR A 145 -2.52 -11.54 -12.91
N VAL A 146 -1.73 -12.43 -12.29
CA VAL A 146 -1.38 -12.33 -10.86
C VAL A 146 0.01 -11.73 -10.71
N ASN A 147 0.07 -10.40 -10.57
CA ASN A 147 1.34 -9.66 -10.47
C ASN A 147 1.91 -9.76 -9.04
N GLY A 148 2.93 -10.60 -8.85
CA GLY A 148 3.49 -10.93 -7.54
C GLY A 148 4.11 -9.73 -6.81
N GLY A 149 3.50 -9.33 -5.70
CA GLY A 149 3.98 -8.24 -4.85
C GLY A 149 5.35 -8.53 -4.22
N LYS A 150 6.17 -7.49 -4.06
CA LYS A 150 7.53 -7.60 -3.51
C LYS A 150 7.49 -7.92 -2.02
N ILE A 151 7.91 -9.12 -1.64
CA ILE A 151 8.26 -9.42 -0.24
C ILE A 151 9.62 -8.80 0.07
N THR A 152 9.64 -7.80 0.94
CA THR A 152 10.87 -7.32 1.61
C THR A 152 10.97 -7.95 2.99
N SER A 153 12.17 -8.42 3.35
CA SER A 153 12.42 -9.38 4.44
C SER A 153 13.03 -8.71 5.70
N PRO A 154 13.59 -9.43 6.71
CA PRO A 154 12.98 -9.47 8.05
C PRO A 154 13.94 -8.99 9.17
N PRO A 155 13.68 -9.33 10.46
CA PRO A 155 14.34 -10.53 10.99
C PRO A 155 13.54 -11.39 11.99
N HIS A 156 13.67 -12.72 11.81
CA HIS A 156 13.58 -13.83 12.78
C HIS A 156 12.88 -13.66 14.16
N ALA A 157 11.74 -14.35 14.36
CA ALA A 157 11.46 -15.17 15.56
C ALA A 157 10.16 -16.03 15.49
N ASN A 158 10.17 -17.14 14.74
CA ASN A 158 9.73 -18.49 15.17
C ASN A 158 9.64 -19.41 13.94
N TYR A 159 10.46 -20.45 13.89
CA TYR A 159 10.51 -21.36 12.74
C TYR A 159 9.27 -22.24 12.61
N ARG A 160 8.66 -22.65 13.74
CA ARG A 160 7.50 -23.57 13.76
C ARG A 160 6.31 -23.03 12.96
N TYR A 161 5.99 -21.76 13.17
CA TYR A 161 4.91 -21.09 12.48
C TYR A 161 5.15 -20.95 10.97
N SER A 162 6.40 -20.74 10.54
CA SER A 162 6.74 -20.68 9.10
C SER A 162 6.51 -22.02 8.39
N VAL A 163 6.72 -23.15 9.07
CA VAL A 163 6.37 -24.49 8.56
C VAL A 163 4.86 -24.62 8.42
N GLU A 164 4.14 -24.32 9.50
CA GLU A 164 2.68 -24.47 9.61
C GLU A 164 1.93 -23.62 8.57
N ALA A 165 2.24 -22.32 8.54
CA ALA A 165 1.62 -21.35 7.65
C ALA A 165 1.90 -21.66 6.18
N SER A 166 3.06 -22.25 5.84
CA SER A 166 3.35 -22.64 4.45
C SER A 166 2.40 -23.75 3.98
N ILE A 167 2.30 -24.85 4.73
CA ILE A 167 1.44 -25.99 4.38
C ILE A 167 -0.06 -25.59 4.38
N HIS A 168 -0.47 -24.66 5.25
CA HIS A 168 -1.83 -24.15 5.25
C HIS A 168 -2.14 -23.08 4.19
N ALA A 169 -1.14 -22.34 3.70
CA ALA A 169 -1.31 -21.39 2.59
C ALA A 169 -1.44 -22.06 1.20
N GLY A 170 -1.55 -23.40 1.14
CA GLY A 170 -1.64 -24.14 -0.11
C GLY A 170 -0.30 -24.23 -0.87
N LEU A 171 0.84 -23.94 -0.21
CA LEU A 171 2.13 -24.33 -0.73
C LEU A 171 2.23 -25.85 -0.58
N ASP A 172 1.81 -26.57 -1.63
CA ASP A 172 1.94 -28.02 -1.69
C ASP A 172 3.41 -28.46 -1.52
N MET A 173 4.36 -27.60 -1.89
CA MET A 173 5.80 -27.79 -1.72
C MET A 173 6.48 -26.52 -1.19
N VAL A 174 7.45 -26.68 -0.28
CA VAL A 174 8.16 -25.58 0.41
C VAL A 174 9.67 -25.74 0.20
N MET A 175 10.39 -24.63 -0.04
CA MET A 175 11.86 -24.65 -0.17
C MET A 175 12.53 -24.55 1.21
N VAL A 176 13.23 -25.61 1.63
CA VAL A 176 13.78 -25.76 3.00
C VAL A 176 15.27 -26.14 2.98
N PRO A 177 16.18 -25.20 2.68
CA PRO A 177 17.57 -25.54 2.33
C PRO A 177 18.48 -25.96 3.52
N TYR A 178 18.28 -25.40 4.72
CA TYR A 178 19.26 -25.53 5.83
C TYR A 178 18.67 -25.95 7.19
N LYS A 179 17.38 -26.32 7.23
CA LYS A 179 16.64 -26.69 8.45
C LYS A 179 15.67 -27.85 8.19
N TYR A 180 16.04 -28.79 7.31
CA TYR A 180 15.15 -29.89 6.89
C TYR A 180 14.67 -30.76 8.06
N GLU A 181 15.57 -31.18 8.95
CA GLU A 181 15.19 -31.99 10.13
C GLU A 181 14.34 -31.20 11.13
N GLU A 182 14.58 -29.88 11.27
CA GLU A 182 13.76 -28.99 12.08
C GLU A 182 12.37 -28.78 11.45
N PHE A 183 12.26 -28.74 10.12
CA PHE A 183 11.01 -28.67 9.37
C PHE A 183 10.22 -29.98 9.49
N ILE A 184 10.87 -31.13 9.32
CA ILE A 184 10.21 -32.43 9.41
C ILE A 184 9.82 -32.74 10.86
N SER A 185 10.70 -32.55 11.85
CA SER A 185 10.32 -32.72 13.26
C SER A 185 9.21 -31.75 13.67
N THR A 186 9.25 -30.49 13.20
CA THR A 186 8.15 -29.54 13.38
C THR A 186 6.86 -30.04 12.74
N LEU A 187 6.87 -30.40 11.45
CA LEU A 187 5.68 -30.80 10.69
C LEU A 187 5.10 -32.10 11.23
N THR A 188 5.94 -33.08 11.57
CA THR A 188 5.54 -34.32 12.24
C THR A 188 4.92 -34.01 13.60
N SER A 189 5.52 -33.18 14.46
CA SER A 189 4.89 -32.86 15.75
C SER A 189 3.62 -32.01 15.57
N LEU A 190 3.52 -31.13 14.56
CA LEU A 190 2.27 -30.46 14.17
C LEU A 190 1.19 -31.46 13.70
N VAL A 191 1.57 -32.61 13.11
CA VAL A 191 0.66 -33.68 12.66
C VAL A 191 0.29 -34.63 13.80
N GLU A 192 1.21 -34.93 14.71
CA GLU A 192 0.99 -35.74 15.92
C GLU A 192 0.13 -35.00 16.95
N GLU A 193 0.35 -33.69 17.11
CA GLU A 193 -0.51 -32.73 17.83
C GLU A 193 -1.79 -32.40 17.03
N LYS A 194 -1.87 -32.81 15.75
CA LYS A 194 -3.03 -32.71 14.83
C LYS A 194 -3.43 -31.29 14.44
N ILE A 195 -2.53 -30.32 14.64
CA ILE A 195 -2.63 -28.93 14.18
C ILE A 195 -2.65 -28.89 12.65
N ILE A 196 -1.70 -29.57 12.00
CA ILE A 196 -1.83 -29.94 10.59
C ILE A 196 -2.49 -31.32 10.54
N PRO A 197 -3.74 -31.46 10.04
CA PRO A 197 -4.33 -32.77 9.86
C PRO A 197 -3.59 -33.50 8.75
N MET A 198 -3.30 -34.80 8.94
CA MET A 198 -2.58 -35.61 7.94
C MET A 198 -3.19 -35.50 6.54
N SER A 199 -4.52 -35.40 6.45
CA SER A 199 -5.23 -35.20 5.17
C SER A 199 -4.86 -33.94 4.39
N ARG A 200 -4.30 -32.89 5.02
CA ARG A 200 -3.74 -31.72 4.31
C ARG A 200 -2.36 -32.02 3.73
N VAL A 201 -1.56 -32.83 4.42
CA VAL A 201 -0.31 -33.38 3.88
C VAL A 201 -0.64 -34.32 2.73
N ASP A 202 -1.62 -35.21 2.89
CA ASP A 202 -2.11 -36.11 1.84
C ASP A 202 -2.68 -35.34 0.64
N ASP A 203 -3.34 -34.20 0.84
CA ASP A 203 -3.86 -33.32 -0.22
C ASP A 203 -2.73 -32.62 -1.01
N ALA A 204 -1.74 -32.08 -0.30
CA ALA A 204 -0.55 -31.46 -0.89
C ALA A 204 0.27 -32.50 -1.67
N VAL A 205 0.50 -33.66 -1.05
CA VAL A 205 1.08 -34.84 -1.69
C VAL A 205 0.23 -35.26 -2.88
N SER A 206 -1.10 -35.32 -2.79
CA SER A 206 -2.00 -35.68 -3.90
C SER A 206 -1.90 -34.72 -5.08
N ARG A 207 -1.77 -33.40 -4.84
CA ARG A 207 -1.53 -32.41 -5.91
C ARG A 207 -0.14 -32.53 -6.50
N ILE A 208 0.91 -32.70 -5.70
CA ILE A 208 2.27 -33.01 -6.19
C ILE A 208 2.27 -34.30 -7.01
N LEU A 209 1.66 -35.37 -6.51
CA LEU A 209 1.52 -36.66 -7.17
C LEU A 209 0.77 -36.49 -8.49
N LYS A 210 -0.34 -35.75 -8.52
CA LYS A 210 -1.10 -35.45 -9.74
C LYS A 210 -0.25 -34.70 -10.77
N VAL A 211 0.56 -33.73 -10.37
CA VAL A 211 1.53 -33.07 -11.26
C VAL A 211 2.57 -34.08 -11.76
N LYS A 212 3.15 -34.91 -10.88
CA LYS A 212 4.12 -35.96 -11.23
C LYS A 212 3.55 -37.02 -12.18
N PHE A 213 2.29 -37.46 -12.00
CA PHE A 213 1.61 -38.35 -12.93
C PHE A 213 1.26 -37.66 -14.26
N THR A 214 0.87 -36.38 -14.25
CA THR A 214 0.51 -35.62 -15.46
C THR A 214 1.74 -35.26 -16.31
N MET A 215 2.86 -34.92 -15.67
CA MET A 215 4.16 -34.70 -16.34
C MET A 215 4.80 -36.00 -16.82
N GLY A 216 4.47 -37.12 -16.18
CA GLY A 216 5.12 -38.41 -16.36
C GLY A 216 6.45 -38.49 -15.61
N LEU A 217 6.40 -38.80 -14.32
CA LEU A 217 7.56 -38.97 -13.42
C LEU A 217 7.47 -40.25 -12.55
N PHE A 218 6.58 -41.20 -12.88
CA PHE A 218 6.36 -42.44 -12.10
C PHE A 218 6.66 -43.74 -12.85
N GLU A 219 5.97 -44.05 -13.95
CA GLU A 219 6.14 -45.33 -14.69
C GLU A 219 7.55 -45.59 -15.27
N HIS A 220 8.43 -44.61 -15.12
CA HIS A 220 9.59 -44.30 -15.96
C HIS A 220 10.15 -43.01 -15.28
N PRO A 221 10.83 -43.12 -14.12
CA PRO A 221 10.83 -42.05 -13.09
C PRO A 221 12.00 -41.05 -13.21
N ILE A 222 12.48 -40.85 -14.43
CA ILE A 222 13.70 -40.11 -14.77
C ILE A 222 13.33 -39.29 -16.07
N ALA A 223 14.22 -38.66 -16.88
CA ALA A 223 13.87 -37.98 -18.18
C ALA A 223 14.89 -38.17 -19.36
N ASP A 224 14.47 -38.30 -20.62
CA ASP A 224 15.15 -39.12 -21.66
C ASP A 224 16.65 -38.84 -21.98
N LEU A 225 17.51 -39.87 -21.92
CA LEU A 225 18.88 -39.78 -22.47
C LEU A 225 18.91 -39.58 -23.99
N SER A 226 17.90 -40.04 -24.74
CA SER A 226 17.79 -39.72 -26.18
C SER A 226 17.43 -38.26 -26.45
N GLN A 227 17.09 -37.49 -25.40
CA GLN A 227 16.97 -36.03 -25.46
C GLN A 227 18.19 -35.32 -24.88
N ALA A 228 19.20 -36.00 -24.31
CA ALA A 228 20.41 -35.36 -23.78
C ALA A 228 21.15 -34.55 -24.88
N ASP A 229 21.18 -35.07 -26.11
CA ASP A 229 21.74 -34.38 -27.29
C ASP A 229 21.01 -33.07 -27.66
N LYS A 230 19.85 -32.76 -27.05
CA LYS A 230 19.19 -31.45 -27.17
C LYS A 230 19.80 -30.38 -26.26
N LEU A 231 20.50 -30.73 -25.18
CA LEU A 231 21.04 -29.77 -24.23
C LEU A 231 22.13 -28.90 -24.87
N GLY A 232 21.84 -27.61 -25.07
CA GLY A 232 22.70 -26.74 -25.84
C GLY A 232 22.98 -27.28 -27.25
N CYS A 233 22.00 -27.90 -27.90
CA CYS A 233 22.16 -28.28 -29.30
C CYS A 233 22.29 -27.01 -30.18
N GLN A 234 22.79 -27.16 -31.41
CA GLN A 234 23.11 -26.00 -32.24
C GLN A 234 21.89 -25.11 -32.52
N GLU A 235 20.72 -25.73 -32.71
CA GLU A 235 19.40 -25.10 -32.81
C GLU A 235 19.11 -24.16 -31.61
N HIS A 236 19.33 -24.63 -30.38
CA HIS A 236 19.13 -23.82 -29.17
C HIS A 236 20.18 -22.71 -29.03
N ARG A 237 21.45 -22.98 -29.37
CA ARG A 237 22.52 -21.96 -29.35
C ARG A 237 22.27 -20.85 -30.38
N ASP A 238 21.69 -21.19 -31.53
CA ASP A 238 21.31 -20.22 -32.55
C ASP A 238 20.06 -19.43 -32.15
N LEU A 239 19.07 -20.05 -31.51
CA LEU A 239 17.93 -19.35 -30.92
C LEU A 239 18.37 -18.38 -29.81
N ALA A 240 19.26 -18.80 -28.92
CA ALA A 240 19.84 -17.95 -27.87
C ALA A 240 20.65 -16.78 -28.48
N ARG A 241 21.43 -17.04 -29.54
CA ARG A 241 22.13 -15.98 -30.30
C ARG A 241 21.14 -15.03 -30.97
N GLU A 242 20.02 -15.52 -31.48
CA GLU A 242 18.98 -14.65 -32.04
C GLU A 242 18.25 -13.83 -30.96
N ALA A 243 17.97 -14.39 -29.78
CA ALA A 243 17.40 -13.66 -28.66
C ALA A 243 18.31 -12.51 -28.21
N VAL A 244 19.62 -12.76 -28.10
CA VAL A 244 20.62 -11.70 -27.87
C VAL A 244 20.63 -10.68 -29.02
N ARG A 245 20.63 -11.13 -30.29
CA ARG A 245 20.56 -10.24 -31.47
C ARG A 245 19.32 -9.35 -31.48
N LYS A 246 18.17 -9.83 -31.01
CA LYS A 246 16.90 -9.08 -30.94
C LYS A 246 16.81 -8.14 -29.73
N SER A 247 17.46 -8.47 -28.61
CA SER A 247 17.46 -7.66 -27.37
C SER A 247 18.56 -6.58 -27.30
N MET A 248 19.62 -6.67 -28.13
CA MET A 248 20.70 -5.68 -28.13
C MET A 248 20.27 -4.31 -28.71
N GLY A 249 19.91 -3.36 -27.83
CA GLY A 249 19.64 -1.97 -28.18
C GLY A 249 20.91 -1.14 -28.45
N LEU A 250 21.00 -0.48 -29.60
CA LEU A 250 22.12 0.39 -29.97
C LEU A 250 21.89 1.84 -29.50
N LEU A 251 22.22 2.12 -28.23
CA LEU A 251 21.94 3.41 -27.59
C LEU A 251 22.65 4.62 -28.23
N LYS A 252 23.83 4.43 -28.84
CA LYS A 252 24.57 5.48 -29.56
C LYS A 252 25.57 4.89 -30.56
N ASN A 253 25.64 5.45 -31.76
CA ASN A 253 26.59 5.05 -32.81
C ASN A 253 27.42 6.26 -33.30
N GLY A 254 28.69 6.35 -32.90
CA GLY A 254 29.58 7.47 -33.28
C GLY A 254 29.48 8.70 -32.36
N LYS A 255 30.21 9.77 -32.70
CA LYS A 255 30.11 11.07 -32.02
C LYS A 255 29.02 11.97 -32.62
N GLU A 256 28.89 11.90 -33.94
CA GLU A 256 27.99 12.68 -34.79
C GLU A 256 27.23 11.70 -35.70
N VAL A 257 26.03 12.09 -36.15
CA VAL A 257 25.10 11.18 -36.86
C VAL A 257 25.71 10.64 -38.15
N ASP A 258 26.39 11.51 -38.90
CA ASP A 258 26.98 11.19 -40.20
C ASP A 258 28.38 10.52 -40.10
N SER A 259 28.83 10.21 -38.89
CA SER A 259 30.10 9.51 -38.63
C SER A 259 29.92 8.30 -37.71
N PRO A 260 29.19 7.26 -38.16
CA PRO A 260 28.95 6.04 -37.37
C PRO A 260 30.25 5.29 -37.06
N MET A 261 30.28 4.64 -35.89
CA MET A 261 31.39 3.79 -35.44
C MET A 261 31.13 2.29 -35.71
N LEU A 262 29.86 1.89 -35.79
CA LEU A 262 29.41 0.55 -36.18
C LEU A 262 28.92 0.53 -37.63
N PRO A 263 29.18 -0.57 -38.38
CA PRO A 263 29.89 -1.78 -37.96
C PRO A 263 31.40 -1.58 -37.81
N LEU A 264 32.02 -2.26 -36.84
CA LEU A 264 33.48 -2.28 -36.73
C LEU A 264 34.09 -3.04 -37.92
N PRO A 265 35.22 -2.59 -38.49
CA PRO A 265 35.91 -3.32 -39.54
C PRO A 265 36.47 -4.63 -38.99
N LYS A 266 36.15 -5.76 -39.64
CA LYS A 266 36.64 -7.09 -39.24
C LYS A 266 38.16 -7.22 -39.26
N LYS A 267 38.89 -6.40 -40.02
CA LYS A 267 40.36 -6.37 -40.03
C LYS A 267 40.86 -5.04 -39.48
N THR A 268 41.74 -5.10 -38.48
CA THR A 268 42.45 -3.92 -37.98
C THR A 268 43.81 -4.30 -37.41
N SER A 269 44.77 -3.38 -37.30
CA SER A 269 46.13 -3.72 -36.88
C SER A 269 46.22 -4.14 -35.40
N ARG A 270 45.46 -3.45 -34.53
CA ARG A 270 45.43 -3.73 -33.09
C ARG A 270 44.14 -3.23 -32.45
N MET A 271 43.47 -4.09 -31.67
CA MET A 271 42.25 -3.77 -30.95
C MET A 271 42.45 -3.97 -29.44
N LEU A 272 41.88 -3.09 -28.64
CA LEU A 272 41.73 -3.27 -27.20
C LEU A 272 40.33 -3.79 -26.90
N VAL A 273 40.23 -4.83 -26.06
CA VAL A 273 38.98 -5.20 -25.40
C VAL A 273 39.25 -5.13 -23.90
N THR A 274 38.32 -4.59 -23.12
CA THR A 274 38.61 -4.25 -21.71
C THR A 274 37.34 -4.10 -20.87
N GLY A 275 37.48 -4.12 -19.54
CA GLY A 275 36.38 -4.06 -18.58
C GLY A 275 36.07 -5.45 -18.01
N ILE A 276 35.68 -5.51 -16.73
CA ILE A 276 35.66 -6.75 -15.95
C ILE A 276 34.64 -7.78 -16.47
N HIS A 277 33.63 -7.33 -17.22
CA HIS A 277 32.63 -8.17 -17.86
C HIS A 277 33.07 -8.65 -19.25
N ALA A 278 34.26 -8.30 -19.75
CA ALA A 278 34.67 -8.64 -21.11
C ALA A 278 35.01 -10.12 -21.31
N ASP A 279 35.74 -10.72 -20.36
CA ASP A 279 36.21 -12.12 -20.47
C ASP A 279 35.81 -12.99 -19.27
N ASN A 280 34.91 -12.49 -18.41
CA ASN A 280 34.35 -13.26 -17.31
C ASN A 280 32.92 -13.69 -17.63
N PHE A 281 32.74 -14.97 -17.97
CA PHE A 281 31.44 -15.54 -18.32
C PHE A 281 30.41 -15.44 -17.18
N GLY A 282 30.83 -15.67 -15.93
CA GLY A 282 29.95 -15.54 -14.75
C GLY A 282 29.43 -14.12 -14.55
N TYR A 283 30.26 -13.10 -14.82
CA TYR A 283 29.85 -11.69 -14.78
C TYR A 283 29.04 -11.24 -16.02
N GLN A 284 29.01 -12.02 -17.10
CA GLN A 284 28.11 -11.80 -18.24
C GLN A 284 26.71 -12.38 -18.00
N CYS A 285 26.53 -13.20 -16.95
CA CYS A 285 25.30 -13.90 -16.65
C CYS A 285 24.49 -13.26 -15.49
N GLY A 286 23.18 -13.52 -15.46
CA GLY A 286 22.27 -13.08 -14.39
C GLY A 286 22.50 -13.78 -13.05
N GLY A 287 21.95 -13.23 -11.96
CA GLY A 287 22.18 -13.69 -10.58
C GLY A 287 21.71 -15.12 -10.23
N TRP A 288 20.99 -15.78 -11.14
CA TRP A 288 20.50 -17.16 -10.98
C TRP A 288 21.28 -18.19 -11.80
N THR A 289 22.34 -17.81 -12.52
CA THR A 289 23.23 -18.81 -13.13
C THR A 289 24.22 -19.34 -12.09
N ILE A 290 24.51 -20.64 -12.20
CA ILE A 290 25.39 -21.36 -11.26
C ILE A 290 26.79 -20.73 -11.19
N ALA A 291 27.29 -20.16 -12.30
CA ALA A 291 28.55 -19.42 -12.37
C ALA A 291 28.57 -18.12 -11.53
N ARG A 292 27.44 -17.69 -10.97
CA ARG A 292 27.29 -16.49 -10.14
C ARG A 292 26.81 -16.81 -8.70
N GLN A 293 26.33 -18.03 -8.42
CA GLN A 293 25.87 -18.49 -7.10
C GLN A 293 26.91 -19.33 -6.35
N GLY A 294 28.09 -18.75 -6.09
CA GLY A 294 29.07 -19.30 -5.15
C GLY A 294 30.01 -20.40 -5.68
N LEU A 295 29.60 -21.22 -6.65
CA LEU A 295 30.46 -22.24 -7.26
C LEU A 295 31.55 -21.62 -8.15
N ARG A 296 32.64 -21.17 -7.52
CA ARG A 296 33.88 -20.68 -8.17
C ARG A 296 34.70 -21.82 -8.77
N GLY A 297 34.15 -22.48 -9.79
CA GLY A 297 34.85 -23.51 -10.58
C GLY A 297 34.50 -23.40 -12.07
N ASN A 298 35.50 -23.57 -12.94
CA ASN A 298 35.35 -23.41 -14.40
C ASN A 298 34.63 -24.61 -15.10
N HIS A 299 33.69 -25.26 -14.40
CA HIS A 299 33.11 -26.54 -14.80
C HIS A 299 31.68 -26.44 -15.38
N LEU A 300 31.24 -25.24 -15.76
CA LEU A 300 30.11 -25.07 -16.70
C LEU A 300 30.63 -24.67 -18.07
N THR A 301 31.03 -25.70 -18.80
CA THR A 301 31.76 -25.63 -20.07
C THR A 301 30.81 -25.58 -21.27
N SER A 302 30.64 -24.38 -21.85
CA SER A 302 30.41 -24.13 -23.29
C SER A 302 30.00 -22.69 -23.61
N GLY A 303 29.87 -21.82 -22.60
CA GLY A 303 29.65 -20.39 -22.79
C GLY A 303 30.83 -19.70 -23.50
N THR A 304 30.54 -18.84 -24.48
CA THR A 304 31.54 -18.01 -25.16
C THR A 304 31.56 -16.63 -24.53
N THR A 305 32.71 -16.17 -24.01
CA THR A 305 32.83 -14.82 -23.45
C THR A 305 32.67 -13.75 -24.54
N ILE A 306 32.22 -12.54 -24.18
CA ILE A 306 32.20 -11.38 -25.09
C ILE A 306 33.56 -11.18 -25.78
N LEU A 307 34.69 -11.30 -25.05
CA LEU A 307 36.03 -11.30 -25.64
C LEU A 307 36.19 -12.42 -26.67
N SER A 308 35.89 -13.67 -26.30
CA SER A 308 36.04 -14.83 -27.19
C SER A 308 35.18 -14.70 -28.46
N ALA A 309 33.98 -14.15 -28.35
CA ALA A 309 33.10 -13.86 -29.48
C ALA A 309 33.69 -12.76 -30.39
N ILE A 310 34.29 -11.72 -29.82
CA ILE A 310 35.02 -10.67 -30.58
C ILE A 310 36.25 -11.27 -31.27
N VAL A 311 37.01 -12.14 -30.61
CA VAL A 311 38.17 -12.85 -31.18
C VAL A 311 37.74 -13.75 -32.35
N ALA A 312 36.63 -14.47 -32.23
CA ALA A 312 36.09 -15.34 -33.29
C ALA A 312 35.47 -14.56 -34.47
N ALA A 313 34.99 -13.32 -34.24
CA ALA A 313 34.35 -12.49 -35.27
C ALA A 313 35.32 -11.62 -36.10
N ILE A 314 36.58 -11.51 -35.66
CA ILE A 314 37.61 -10.64 -36.25
C ILE A 314 38.59 -11.43 -37.13
N ASP A 315 39.26 -10.73 -38.04
CA ASP A 315 40.33 -11.29 -38.87
C ASP A 315 41.53 -11.73 -37.99
N PRO A 316 42.02 -12.98 -38.07
CA PRO A 316 43.09 -13.49 -37.20
C PRO A 316 44.42 -12.71 -37.23
N SER A 317 44.68 -11.89 -38.25
CA SER A 317 45.84 -10.98 -38.26
C SER A 317 45.66 -9.75 -37.34
N THR A 318 44.46 -9.55 -36.79
CA THR A 318 44.15 -8.48 -35.83
C THR A 318 44.69 -8.80 -34.45
N LYS A 319 45.68 -8.02 -33.99
CA LYS A 319 46.23 -8.21 -32.64
C LYS A 319 45.28 -7.66 -31.57
N ILE A 320 44.45 -8.53 -30.99
CA ILE A 320 43.67 -8.21 -29.79
C ILE A 320 44.58 -8.11 -28.56
N VAL A 321 44.24 -7.21 -27.64
CA VAL A 321 44.79 -7.14 -26.28
C VAL A 321 43.61 -7.04 -25.31
N HIS A 322 43.56 -7.93 -24.32
CA HIS A 322 42.57 -7.87 -23.25
C HIS A 322 43.15 -7.22 -21.98
N ARG A 323 42.33 -6.45 -21.24
CA ARG A 323 42.60 -5.94 -19.88
C ARG A 323 41.32 -5.89 -19.07
N GLU A 324 41.19 -6.68 -18.00
CA GLU A 324 39.97 -6.71 -17.18
C GLU A 324 39.66 -5.36 -16.51
N ASN A 325 40.60 -4.79 -15.75
CA ASN A 325 40.26 -3.65 -14.88
C ASN A 325 41.28 -2.48 -14.93
N PRO A 326 41.50 -1.85 -16.10
CA PRO A 326 42.42 -0.72 -16.20
C PRO A 326 41.77 0.59 -15.75
N GLU A 327 42.48 1.36 -14.93
CA GLU A 327 42.34 2.81 -15.00
C GLU A 327 42.76 3.27 -16.41
N LEU A 328 41.80 3.68 -17.24
CA LEU A 328 42.03 4.04 -18.65
C LEU A 328 43.06 5.17 -18.86
N LYS A 329 43.43 5.89 -17.80
CA LYS A 329 44.57 6.83 -17.73
C LYS A 329 45.89 6.22 -18.21
N PHE A 330 46.11 4.92 -17.97
CA PHE A 330 47.40 4.23 -18.23
C PHE A 330 47.44 3.47 -19.56
N ILE A 331 46.37 3.50 -20.35
CA ILE A 331 46.36 2.91 -21.69
C ILE A 331 46.79 3.95 -22.71
N ASN A 332 47.96 3.75 -23.31
CA ASN A 332 48.43 4.58 -24.42
C ASN A 332 47.55 4.33 -25.67
N SER A 333 46.59 5.23 -25.88
CA SER A 333 45.59 5.15 -26.95
C SER A 333 46.19 5.01 -28.34
N ASN A 334 47.36 5.63 -28.59
CA ASN A 334 48.06 5.64 -29.87
C ASN A 334 48.50 4.25 -30.36
N LYS A 335 48.42 3.21 -29.51
CA LYS A 335 48.78 1.83 -29.85
C LYS A 335 47.59 0.96 -30.32
N PHE A 336 46.37 1.50 -30.37
CA PHE A 336 45.15 0.76 -30.69
C PHE A 336 44.29 1.53 -31.70
N SER A 337 43.74 0.84 -32.70
CA SER A 337 42.86 1.49 -33.69
C SER A 337 41.42 1.64 -33.16
N ASN A 338 40.96 0.64 -32.40
CA ASN A 338 39.63 0.58 -31.80
C ASN A 338 39.73 0.02 -30.37
N ALA A 339 38.83 0.45 -29.49
CA ALA A 339 38.64 -0.11 -28.16
C ALA A 339 37.18 -0.47 -27.88
N ILE A 340 36.98 -1.59 -27.17
CA ILE A 340 35.68 -2.09 -26.71
C ILE A 340 35.76 -2.18 -25.18
N VAL A 341 34.92 -1.43 -24.48
CA VAL A 341 34.88 -1.36 -23.00
C VAL A 341 33.58 -1.99 -22.50
N VAL A 342 33.65 -3.20 -21.94
CA VAL A 342 32.50 -3.96 -21.44
C VAL A 342 32.31 -3.69 -19.95
N VAL A 343 31.21 -3.02 -19.61
CA VAL A 343 30.88 -2.51 -18.27
C VAL A 343 29.64 -3.17 -17.71
N GLY A 344 29.48 -3.17 -16.39
CA GLY A 344 28.31 -3.73 -15.73
C GLY A 344 28.38 -3.55 -14.21
N GLU A 345 27.38 -4.10 -13.51
CA GLU A 345 27.32 -4.03 -12.05
C GLU A 345 28.22 -5.08 -11.38
N LEU A 346 29.11 -4.61 -10.49
CA LEU A 346 29.88 -5.44 -9.57
C LEU A 346 28.94 -6.09 -8.53
N PRO A 347 29.10 -7.39 -8.21
CA PRO A 347 28.24 -8.06 -7.25
C PRO A 347 28.31 -7.43 -5.86
N TYR A 348 27.15 -7.28 -5.21
CA TYR A 348 27.06 -6.92 -3.81
C TYR A 348 27.57 -8.10 -2.97
N ALA A 349 28.59 -7.86 -2.15
CA ALA A 349 29.08 -8.86 -1.19
C ALA A 349 28.29 -8.74 0.12
N GLU A 350 27.25 -9.55 0.28
CA GLU A 350 26.79 -9.90 1.62
C GLU A 350 27.85 -10.80 2.27
N THR A 351 28.18 -10.53 3.54
CA THR A 351 29.21 -11.27 4.26
C THR A 351 28.66 -12.58 4.81
N ALA A 352 28.77 -13.62 3.98
CA ALA A 352 28.89 -15.03 4.34
C ALA A 352 27.90 -15.61 5.39
N GLY A 353 26.87 -16.29 4.86
CA GLY A 353 26.14 -17.35 5.57
C GLY A 353 26.22 -18.70 4.83
N ASP A 354 27.12 -18.83 3.86
CA ASP A 354 27.16 -19.94 2.91
C ASP A 354 27.71 -21.24 3.51
N ASN A 355 27.02 -22.34 3.19
CA ASN A 355 27.67 -23.55 2.69
C ASN A 355 26.68 -24.35 1.85
N LEU A 356 26.78 -24.23 0.53
CA LEU A 356 26.14 -25.18 -0.39
C LEU A 356 26.84 -26.54 -0.29
N ASN A 357 26.11 -27.61 -0.59
CA ASN A 357 26.63 -28.61 -1.52
C ASN A 357 25.46 -29.20 -2.33
N LEU A 358 25.63 -29.19 -3.66
CA LEU A 358 24.67 -29.69 -4.64
C LEU A 358 25.47 -30.46 -5.69
N THR A 359 25.01 -31.67 -6.03
CA THR A 359 25.59 -32.48 -7.11
C THR A 359 24.46 -33.10 -7.92
N ILE A 360 24.61 -33.08 -9.24
CA ILE A 360 23.58 -33.39 -10.26
C ILE A 360 24.03 -34.67 -10.98
N PRO A 361 23.14 -35.67 -11.19
CA PRO A 361 22.54 -35.93 -12.51
C PRO A 361 21.00 -36.08 -12.47
N GLU A 362 20.21 -35.95 -13.54
CA GLU A 362 20.29 -36.40 -14.96
C GLU A 362 19.86 -37.88 -15.24
N PRO A 363 19.32 -38.24 -16.45
CA PRO A 363 17.93 -38.76 -16.47
C PRO A 363 17.53 -39.84 -17.57
N VAL A 364 16.35 -40.54 -17.50
CA VAL A 364 15.56 -41.25 -18.61
C VAL A 364 14.01 -41.27 -18.44
N VAL A 365 13.21 -40.88 -19.46
CA VAL A 365 11.72 -40.61 -19.46
C VAL A 365 10.82 -41.87 -19.30
N PHE A 366 9.55 -41.80 -19.79
CA PHE A 366 8.37 -42.61 -20.34
C PHE A 366 7.87 -44.27 -20.11
N GLN A 367 6.49 -43.91 -19.95
CA GLN A 367 5.06 -44.33 -20.25
C GLN A 367 4.36 -45.69 -19.92
N ASN A 368 3.26 -45.68 -19.15
CA ASN A 368 1.89 -46.04 -19.62
C ASN A 368 0.91 -46.43 -18.51
N LEU A 369 -0.29 -45.83 -18.54
CA LEU A 369 -1.48 -46.31 -17.84
C LEU A 369 -2.58 -46.70 -18.83
N ASN A 370 -2.75 -48.00 -19.14
CA ASN A 370 -3.85 -48.43 -20.02
C ASN A 370 -4.32 -49.89 -19.83
N LYS A 371 -4.71 -50.28 -18.60
CA LYS A 371 -5.09 -51.70 -18.33
C LYS A 371 -6.03 -52.02 -17.15
N PHE A 372 -6.99 -51.16 -16.76
CA PHE A 372 -7.85 -51.46 -15.59
C PHE A 372 -9.35 -51.06 -15.62
N VAL A 373 -10.01 -51.04 -16.79
CA VAL A 373 -11.48 -50.73 -16.88
C VAL A 373 -12.27 -51.77 -17.69
N LYS A 374 -11.93 -53.07 -17.58
CA LYS A 374 -12.61 -54.14 -18.34
C LYS A 374 -12.84 -55.48 -17.63
N ALA A 375 -12.86 -55.49 -16.30
CA ALA A 375 -13.19 -56.70 -15.52
C ALA A 375 -13.91 -56.41 -14.19
N MET A 376 -15.24 -56.36 -14.21
CA MET A 376 -16.15 -57.09 -13.29
C MET A 376 -17.61 -56.64 -13.46
N ILE A 377 -18.35 -57.32 -14.34
CA ILE A 377 -19.82 -57.41 -14.28
C ILE A 377 -20.19 -58.88 -14.51
N SER A 378 -20.57 -59.59 -13.44
CA SER A 378 -21.61 -60.64 -13.43
C SER A 378 -21.54 -61.51 -12.16
N LYS A 379 -22.60 -61.47 -11.35
CA LYS A 379 -23.49 -62.61 -11.06
C LYS A 379 -24.58 -62.21 -10.05
N VAL A 380 -25.74 -62.83 -10.17
CA VAL A 380 -26.95 -62.60 -9.36
C VAL A 380 -27.24 -63.84 -8.53
N SER A 381 -27.72 -63.69 -7.28
CA SER A 381 -28.58 -64.68 -6.61
C SER A 381 -29.32 -64.12 -5.39
N ALA A 382 -30.51 -64.66 -5.17
CA ALA A 382 -31.62 -64.20 -4.33
C ALA A 382 -31.41 -64.04 -2.80
N VAL A 383 -32.20 -63.14 -2.20
CA VAL A 383 -32.60 -63.09 -0.77
C VAL A 383 -34.10 -62.65 -0.72
N PRO A 384 -34.96 -63.21 0.15
CA PRO A 384 -36.43 -63.14 -0.03
C PRO A 384 -37.17 -61.92 0.56
N LEU A 385 -38.45 -61.83 0.19
CA LEU A 385 -39.30 -60.64 0.19
C LEU A 385 -40.03 -60.34 1.53
N VAL A 386 -39.30 -60.02 2.61
CA VAL A 386 -39.92 -59.68 3.92
C VAL A 386 -39.48 -58.32 4.48
N GLY A 387 -38.22 -57.90 4.29
CA GLY A 387 -37.69 -56.66 4.88
C GLY A 387 -38.30 -55.35 4.35
N LEU A 388 -39.04 -55.39 3.24
CA LEU A 388 -39.52 -54.19 2.53
C LEU A 388 -40.68 -53.47 3.22
N LEU A 389 -41.54 -54.14 4.00
CA LEU A 389 -42.69 -53.47 4.64
C LEU A 389 -42.30 -52.59 5.84
N PHE A 390 -41.24 -52.93 6.59
CA PHE A 390 -40.81 -52.12 7.73
C PHE A 390 -40.12 -50.81 7.31
N LEU A 391 -39.53 -50.76 6.12
CA LEU A 391 -38.88 -49.55 5.59
C LEU A 391 -39.87 -48.43 5.20
N PHE A 392 -41.14 -48.75 4.93
CA PHE A 392 -42.16 -47.75 4.57
C PHE A 392 -42.87 -47.10 5.77
N ILE A 393 -42.69 -47.64 6.98
CA ILE A 393 -43.29 -47.06 8.21
C ILE A 393 -42.31 -46.11 8.92
N TRP A 394 -41.01 -46.19 8.62
CA TRP A 394 -39.98 -45.36 9.25
C TRP A 394 -39.54 -44.12 8.44
N THR A 395 -40.06 -43.96 7.21
CA THR A 395 -39.81 -42.79 6.35
C THR A 395 -40.86 -41.67 6.50
N GLY A 396 -41.90 -41.88 7.33
CA GLY A 396 -42.96 -40.90 7.60
C GLY A 396 -42.58 -39.78 8.58
N ALA A 397 -41.34 -39.75 9.08
CA ALA A 397 -40.81 -38.72 9.97
C ALA A 397 -39.38 -38.32 9.53
N MET A 398 -38.94 -37.11 9.93
CA MET A 398 -37.64 -36.51 9.59
C MET A 398 -37.47 -36.03 8.14
N ALA A 399 -38.40 -35.19 7.67
CA ALA A 399 -38.16 -34.30 6.52
C ALA A 399 -38.78 -32.89 6.67
N GLU A 400 -39.28 -32.51 7.85
CA GLU A 400 -39.50 -31.07 8.14
C GLU A 400 -38.14 -30.40 8.31
N SER A 401 -37.85 -29.40 7.48
CA SER A 401 -36.66 -28.55 7.67
C SER A 401 -36.83 -27.71 8.93
N GLU A 402 -35.93 -27.86 9.91
CA GLU A 402 -36.05 -27.21 11.21
C GLU A 402 -36.18 -25.68 11.07
N TYR A 403 -37.25 -25.10 11.60
CA TYR A 403 -37.53 -23.67 11.47
C TYR A 403 -36.54 -22.81 12.27
N MET A 404 -35.48 -22.39 11.59
CA MET A 404 -34.42 -21.53 12.12
C MET A 404 -34.93 -20.11 12.34
N LYS A 405 -35.43 -19.81 13.55
CA LYS A 405 -35.95 -18.48 13.93
C LYS A 405 -34.97 -17.35 13.66
N TYR A 406 -33.66 -17.58 13.76
CA TYR A 406 -32.66 -16.56 13.42
C TYR A 406 -32.65 -16.12 11.95
N LYS A 407 -33.18 -16.94 11.03
CA LYS A 407 -33.29 -16.61 9.59
C LYS A 407 -34.57 -15.89 9.21
N ASP A 408 -35.60 -15.89 10.06
CA ASP A 408 -36.86 -15.18 9.77
C ASP A 408 -36.73 -13.68 10.17
N PRO A 409 -36.79 -12.73 9.21
CA PRO A 409 -36.70 -11.30 9.50
C PRO A 409 -37.90 -10.75 10.28
N LYS A 410 -39.01 -11.50 10.37
CA LYS A 410 -40.19 -11.10 11.16
C LYS A 410 -39.99 -11.32 12.66
N GLN A 411 -38.99 -12.10 13.08
CA GLN A 411 -38.73 -12.37 14.49
C GLN A 411 -38.00 -11.20 15.16
N PRO A 412 -38.34 -10.84 16.42
CA PRO A 412 -37.61 -9.81 17.16
C PRO A 412 -36.13 -10.11 17.27
N ILE A 413 -35.26 -9.10 17.08
CA ILE A 413 -33.80 -9.23 17.06
C ILE A 413 -33.26 -10.04 18.26
N ASN A 414 -33.76 -9.82 19.48
CA ASN A 414 -33.32 -10.59 20.65
C ASN A 414 -33.69 -12.09 20.58
N ALA A 415 -34.82 -12.45 19.96
CA ALA A 415 -35.19 -13.85 19.73
C ALA A 415 -34.31 -14.50 18.66
N ARG A 416 -34.00 -13.76 17.58
CA ARG A 416 -33.06 -14.20 16.52
C ARG A 416 -31.66 -14.44 17.07
N ILE A 417 -31.14 -13.52 17.88
CA ILE A 417 -29.85 -13.69 18.57
C ILE A 417 -29.89 -14.90 19.51
N GLN A 418 -30.95 -15.08 20.30
CA GLN A 418 -30.98 -16.18 21.28
C GLN A 418 -31.10 -17.56 20.59
N ASP A 419 -31.88 -17.69 19.52
CA ASP A 419 -31.95 -18.91 18.70
C ASP A 419 -30.59 -19.22 18.07
N LEU A 420 -29.90 -18.23 17.49
CA LEU A 420 -28.56 -18.41 16.92
C LEU A 420 -27.52 -18.77 17.99
N MET A 421 -27.50 -18.07 19.13
CA MET A 421 -26.57 -18.32 20.24
C MET A 421 -26.73 -19.71 20.89
N ASN A 422 -27.92 -20.30 20.82
CA ASN A 422 -28.19 -21.68 21.23
C ASN A 422 -27.67 -22.70 20.23
N ARG A 423 -27.58 -22.35 18.94
CA ARG A 423 -27.12 -23.22 17.84
C ARG A 423 -25.60 -23.21 17.65
N MET A 424 -24.91 -22.16 18.12
CA MET A 424 -23.47 -21.96 17.91
C MET A 424 -22.58 -22.77 18.88
N THR A 425 -21.56 -23.43 18.31
CA THR A 425 -20.44 -24.06 19.04
C THR A 425 -19.50 -23.01 19.66
N LEU A 426 -18.52 -23.46 20.46
CA LEU A 426 -17.45 -22.57 20.98
C LEU A 426 -16.59 -22.00 19.83
N ALA A 427 -16.19 -22.84 18.87
CA ALA A 427 -15.41 -22.41 17.71
C ALA A 427 -16.15 -21.36 16.86
N GLU A 428 -17.45 -21.56 16.57
CA GLU A 428 -18.26 -20.57 15.85
C GLU A 428 -18.41 -19.26 16.64
N LYS A 429 -18.44 -19.32 17.97
CA LYS A 429 -18.49 -18.13 18.84
C LYS A 429 -17.17 -17.37 18.82
N ILE A 430 -16.05 -18.05 18.97
CA ILE A 430 -14.71 -17.45 18.93
C ILE A 430 -14.39 -16.91 17.53
N GLY A 431 -14.79 -17.62 16.47
CA GLY A 431 -14.72 -17.14 15.09
C GLY A 431 -15.42 -15.79 14.91
N GLN A 432 -16.63 -15.61 15.47
CA GLN A 432 -17.33 -14.32 15.43
C GLN A 432 -16.60 -13.20 16.19
N MET A 433 -15.70 -13.51 17.11
CA MET A 433 -14.87 -12.54 17.85
C MET A 433 -13.56 -12.19 17.12
N ALA A 434 -13.25 -12.81 15.98
CA ALA A 434 -12.06 -12.49 15.18
C ALA A 434 -12.39 -11.53 14.02
N GLN A 435 -11.48 -10.57 13.78
CA GLN A 435 -11.41 -9.75 12.57
C GLN A 435 -10.01 -9.90 11.91
N LEU A 436 -9.99 -10.14 10.60
CA LEU A 436 -8.77 -10.39 9.81
C LEU A 436 -8.61 -9.38 8.66
N ASP A 437 -7.38 -9.04 8.27
CA ASP A 437 -7.18 -8.23 7.06
C ASP A 437 -7.36 -9.08 5.79
N ARG A 438 -7.94 -8.49 4.74
CA ARG A 438 -8.17 -9.09 3.43
C ARG A 438 -6.93 -9.69 2.75
N VAL A 439 -5.70 -9.41 3.19
CA VAL A 439 -4.47 -10.04 2.65
C VAL A 439 -4.14 -11.40 3.27
N SER A 440 -4.69 -11.72 4.44
CA SER A 440 -4.39 -12.96 5.20
C SER A 440 -5.58 -13.89 5.35
N THR A 441 -6.63 -13.71 4.56
CA THR A 441 -7.85 -14.54 4.60
C THR A 441 -8.30 -14.93 3.19
N THR A 442 -9.09 -15.99 3.11
CA THR A 442 -9.69 -16.54 1.88
C THR A 442 -11.15 -16.89 2.15
N PRO A 443 -12.01 -17.06 1.13
CA PRO A 443 -13.36 -17.57 1.31
C PRO A 443 -13.43 -18.92 2.05
N GLU A 444 -12.38 -19.75 1.95
CA GLU A 444 -12.26 -21.00 2.71
C GLU A 444 -11.96 -20.75 4.21
N ILE A 445 -11.04 -19.83 4.54
CA ILE A 445 -10.77 -19.43 5.93
C ILE A 445 -12.04 -18.85 6.57
N MET A 446 -12.75 -17.98 5.84
CA MET A 446 -14.03 -17.40 6.27
C MET A 446 -15.10 -18.46 6.59
N LYS A 447 -15.17 -19.51 5.77
CA LYS A 447 -16.07 -20.66 5.98
C LYS A 447 -15.65 -21.49 7.19
N ASN A 448 -14.40 -21.96 7.20
CA ASN A 448 -13.94 -23.01 8.11
C ASN A 448 -13.82 -22.52 9.55
N TYR A 449 -13.33 -21.28 9.75
CA TYR A 449 -13.20 -20.67 11.08
C TYR A 449 -14.41 -19.80 11.47
N SER A 450 -15.44 -19.70 10.63
CA SER A 450 -16.66 -18.90 10.87
C SER A 450 -16.36 -17.45 11.30
N ILE A 451 -15.37 -16.83 10.64
CA ILE A 451 -14.79 -15.53 11.00
C ILE A 451 -15.84 -14.41 11.01
N GLY A 452 -15.83 -13.60 12.06
CA GLY A 452 -16.82 -12.56 12.32
C GLY A 452 -16.73 -11.37 11.39
N SER A 453 -15.53 -10.97 11.01
CA SER A 453 -15.29 -9.73 10.29
C SER A 453 -14.02 -9.77 9.45
N LEU A 454 -13.97 -8.95 8.39
CA LEU A 454 -12.73 -8.57 7.73
C LEU A 454 -12.47 -7.07 7.93
N LEU A 455 -11.25 -6.64 7.63
CA LEU A 455 -10.99 -5.26 7.26
C LEU A 455 -10.07 -5.12 6.04
N SER A 456 -9.98 -3.89 5.54
CA SER A 456 -8.79 -3.35 4.88
C SER A 456 -8.08 -2.38 5.81
N GLY A 457 -6.82 -2.65 6.16
CA GLY A 457 -5.90 -1.64 6.69
C GLY A 457 -5.52 -0.59 5.63
N GLY A 458 -4.80 0.47 6.04
CA GLY A 458 -4.47 1.60 5.18
C GLY A 458 -3.66 1.23 3.92
N GLY A 459 -4.29 1.30 2.75
CA GLY A 459 -3.74 0.87 1.45
C GLY A 459 -4.06 -0.58 1.05
N SER A 460 -4.81 -1.33 1.85
CA SER A 460 -5.17 -2.74 1.59
C SER A 460 -6.33 -2.86 0.57
N ALA A 461 -6.09 -2.44 -0.67
CA ALA A 461 -7.06 -2.48 -1.77
C ALA A 461 -7.12 -3.86 -2.49
N PRO A 462 -8.16 -4.15 -3.30
CA PRO A 462 -8.20 -5.35 -4.16
C PRO A 462 -7.02 -5.41 -5.14
N CYS A 463 -6.80 -4.31 -5.85
CA CYS A 463 -5.74 -4.10 -6.85
C CYS A 463 -5.40 -2.60 -6.97
N PRO A 464 -4.29 -2.21 -7.61
CA PRO A 464 -3.93 -0.81 -7.81
C PRO A 464 -4.99 -0.08 -8.66
N ARG A 465 -5.57 1.00 -8.11
CA ARG A 465 -6.66 1.78 -8.75
C ARG A 465 -7.97 1.01 -8.98
N ALA A 466 -8.25 0.00 -8.14
CA ALA A 466 -9.51 -0.74 -8.10
C ALA A 466 -10.75 0.18 -8.21
N THR A 467 -11.70 -0.24 -9.04
CA THR A 467 -13.02 0.38 -9.22
C THR A 467 -14.00 -0.01 -8.12
N ALA A 468 -15.17 0.63 -8.03
CA ALA A 468 -16.19 0.26 -7.06
C ALA A 468 -16.65 -1.20 -7.23
N GLU A 469 -16.73 -1.64 -8.49
CA GLU A 469 -17.07 -2.99 -8.92
C GLU A 469 -16.03 -4.04 -8.46
N ASP A 470 -14.74 -3.73 -8.55
CA ASP A 470 -13.65 -4.60 -8.07
C ASP A 470 -13.77 -4.85 -6.56
N TRP A 471 -14.06 -3.80 -5.79
CA TRP A 471 -14.31 -3.92 -4.36
C TRP A 471 -15.60 -4.70 -4.06
N VAL A 472 -16.72 -4.40 -4.73
CA VAL A 472 -18.00 -5.14 -4.58
C VAL A 472 -17.80 -6.64 -4.89
N LYS A 473 -17.02 -6.98 -5.93
CA LYS A 473 -16.65 -8.36 -6.25
C LYS A 473 -15.88 -9.03 -5.11
N MET A 474 -14.79 -8.41 -4.64
CA MET A 474 -13.96 -8.92 -3.54
C MET A 474 -14.77 -9.13 -2.25
N VAL A 475 -15.57 -8.12 -1.84
CA VAL A 475 -16.42 -8.19 -0.64
C VAL A 475 -17.44 -9.33 -0.76
N ASN A 476 -18.06 -9.49 -1.93
CA ASN A 476 -19.00 -10.59 -2.19
C ASN A 476 -18.35 -11.97 -2.23
N GLU A 477 -17.10 -12.11 -2.67
CA GLU A 477 -16.36 -13.38 -2.65
C GLU A 477 -16.08 -13.83 -1.21
N PHE A 478 -15.61 -12.92 -0.35
CA PHE A 478 -15.45 -13.21 1.09
C PHE A 478 -16.79 -13.48 1.79
N GLN A 479 -17.84 -12.74 1.45
CA GLN A 479 -19.19 -12.95 2.01
C GLN A 479 -19.75 -14.33 1.63
N LYS A 480 -19.61 -14.76 0.36
CA LYS A 480 -20.01 -16.11 -0.07
C LYS A 480 -19.30 -17.20 0.73
N GLY A 481 -18.01 -17.03 1.04
CA GLY A 481 -17.27 -17.90 1.96
C GLY A 481 -17.94 -17.99 3.33
N SER A 482 -18.16 -16.83 3.98
CA SER A 482 -18.81 -16.72 5.29
C SER A 482 -20.22 -17.32 5.33
N LEU A 483 -21.05 -17.05 4.31
CA LEU A 483 -22.40 -17.61 4.14
C LEU A 483 -22.41 -19.13 3.89
N SER A 484 -21.31 -19.71 3.40
CA SER A 484 -21.17 -21.16 3.21
C SER A 484 -20.79 -21.94 4.47
N SER A 485 -20.61 -21.25 5.61
CA SER A 485 -20.48 -21.87 6.94
C SER A 485 -21.78 -22.57 7.37
N ARG A 486 -21.70 -23.49 8.34
CA ARG A 486 -22.83 -24.31 8.81
C ARG A 486 -24.07 -23.50 9.22
N LEU A 487 -23.86 -22.31 9.79
CA LEU A 487 -24.93 -21.40 10.22
C LEU A 487 -25.15 -20.23 9.27
N GLY A 488 -24.34 -20.08 8.21
CA GLY A 488 -24.45 -18.98 7.24
C GLY A 488 -24.45 -17.59 7.87
N ILE A 489 -23.67 -17.38 8.95
CA ILE A 489 -23.58 -16.09 9.63
C ILE A 489 -22.75 -15.15 8.74
N PRO A 490 -23.29 -14.03 8.24
CA PRO A 490 -22.55 -13.13 7.35
C PRO A 490 -21.42 -12.43 8.10
N MET A 491 -20.29 -12.21 7.43
CA MET A 491 -19.21 -11.36 7.92
C MET A 491 -19.58 -9.88 7.76
N ILE A 492 -19.00 -9.04 8.61
CA ILE A 492 -19.05 -7.57 8.46
C ILE A 492 -17.66 -7.09 8.02
N TYR A 493 -17.57 -6.30 6.96
CA TYR A 493 -16.29 -5.78 6.43
C TYR A 493 -16.07 -4.34 6.90
N GLY A 494 -14.95 -4.06 7.58
CA GLY A 494 -14.59 -2.73 8.09
C GLY A 494 -13.52 -2.02 7.25
N ILE A 495 -13.49 -0.68 7.30
CA ILE A 495 -12.39 0.13 6.71
C ILE A 495 -12.26 1.49 7.40
N ASP A 496 -11.05 2.07 7.39
CA ASP A 496 -10.83 3.45 7.79
C ASP A 496 -11.35 4.43 6.73
N ALA A 497 -12.62 4.80 6.80
CA ALA A 497 -13.23 5.88 6.03
C ALA A 497 -13.31 7.17 6.86
N VAL A 498 -12.15 7.68 7.30
CA VAL A 498 -12.05 8.75 8.33
C VAL A 498 -12.27 10.18 7.82
N HIS A 499 -12.10 10.43 6.52
CA HIS A 499 -12.35 11.73 5.88
C HIS A 499 -12.92 11.55 4.45
N GLY A 500 -13.98 10.75 4.35
CA GLY A 500 -14.42 10.12 3.09
C GLY A 500 -13.80 8.73 2.91
N HIS A 501 -14.09 8.07 1.79
CA HIS A 501 -13.67 6.69 1.49
C HIS A 501 -12.22 6.61 0.98
N ASN A 502 -11.34 7.20 1.77
CA ASN A 502 -9.99 7.64 1.43
C ASN A 502 -9.01 6.57 0.92
N ASN A 503 -9.24 5.28 1.23
CA ASN A 503 -8.47 4.15 0.73
C ASN A 503 -8.77 3.83 -0.74
N VAL A 504 -9.82 4.41 -1.33
CA VAL A 504 -10.34 4.05 -2.65
C VAL A 504 -10.01 5.09 -3.70
N TYR A 505 -9.53 4.62 -4.85
CA TYR A 505 -9.20 5.46 -5.98
C TYR A 505 -10.43 6.19 -6.54
N LYS A 506 -10.30 7.51 -6.76
CA LYS A 506 -11.38 8.44 -7.11
C LYS A 506 -12.43 8.72 -6.03
N ALA A 507 -12.35 8.17 -4.81
CA ALA A 507 -13.24 8.62 -3.73
C ALA A 507 -13.16 10.14 -3.51
N THR A 508 -14.23 10.74 -2.98
CA THR A 508 -14.17 12.12 -2.48
C THR A 508 -13.34 12.15 -1.21
N ILE A 509 -12.35 13.05 -1.14
CA ILE A 509 -11.50 13.24 0.04
C ILE A 509 -11.90 14.57 0.70
N PHE A 510 -12.51 14.48 1.87
CA PHE A 510 -12.92 15.64 2.66
C PHE A 510 -11.74 16.20 3.48
N PRO A 511 -11.85 17.43 4.02
CA PRO A 511 -10.90 17.92 5.01
C PRO A 511 -10.79 16.98 6.20
N HIS A 512 -9.58 16.83 6.75
CA HIS A 512 -9.39 16.08 8.00
C HIS A 512 -10.06 16.78 9.20
N ASN A 513 -10.34 16.00 10.25
CA ASN A 513 -11.18 16.39 11.38
C ASN A 513 -10.82 17.74 12.03
N ILE A 514 -9.54 18.07 12.18
CA ILE A 514 -9.10 19.38 12.73
C ILE A 514 -9.69 20.57 11.95
N GLY A 515 -9.75 20.47 10.61
CA GLY A 515 -10.35 21.46 9.74
C GLY A 515 -11.88 21.42 9.78
N LEU A 516 -12.49 20.24 9.88
CA LEU A 516 -13.93 20.11 10.10
C LEU A 516 -14.37 20.76 11.43
N GLY A 517 -13.58 20.62 12.50
CA GLY A 517 -13.79 21.33 13.76
C GLY A 517 -13.63 22.85 13.61
N ALA A 518 -12.76 23.32 12.71
CA ALA A 518 -12.59 24.75 12.43
C ALA A 518 -13.85 25.39 11.81
N THR A 519 -14.70 24.61 11.13
CA THR A 519 -15.98 25.09 10.55
C THR A 519 -17.03 25.49 11.59
N ARG A 520 -17.00 24.87 12.80
CA ARG A 520 -18.08 24.91 13.80
C ARG A 520 -19.47 24.50 13.25
N ASP A 521 -19.52 23.72 12.18
CA ASP A 521 -20.74 23.32 11.48
C ASP A 521 -21.00 21.79 11.62
N PRO A 522 -21.76 21.36 12.66
CA PRO A 522 -22.07 19.95 12.85
C PRO A 522 -23.07 19.40 11.82
N ASP A 523 -23.85 20.24 11.11
CA ASP A 523 -24.72 19.78 10.01
C ASP A 523 -23.90 19.47 8.75
N LEU A 524 -22.92 20.31 8.40
CA LEU A 524 -21.93 19.97 7.38
C LEU A 524 -21.27 18.62 7.70
N VAL A 525 -20.82 18.41 8.93
CA VAL A 525 -20.17 17.16 9.35
C VAL A 525 -21.13 15.95 9.31
N LYS A 526 -22.41 16.15 9.57
CA LYS A 526 -23.48 15.17 9.33
C LYS A 526 -23.67 14.86 7.84
N ARG A 527 -23.70 15.87 6.98
CA ARG A 527 -23.79 15.73 5.51
C ARG A 527 -22.58 14.98 4.96
N ILE A 528 -21.37 15.26 5.47
CA ILE A 528 -20.13 14.52 5.14
C ILE A 528 -20.24 13.05 5.55
N GLY A 529 -20.76 12.76 6.75
CA GLY A 529 -21.04 11.39 7.18
C GLY A 529 -22.03 10.67 6.25
N ALA A 530 -23.08 11.36 5.77
CA ALA A 530 -24.05 10.79 4.84
C ALA A 530 -23.47 10.52 3.44
N ALA A 531 -22.62 11.42 2.92
CA ALA A 531 -21.87 11.20 1.67
C ALA A 531 -20.87 10.04 1.82
N THR A 532 -20.13 9.99 2.93
CA THR A 532 -19.16 8.93 3.23
C THR A 532 -19.84 7.56 3.31
N ALA A 533 -21.02 7.45 3.91
CA ALA A 533 -21.79 6.19 3.93
C ALA A 533 -22.15 5.70 2.52
N LEU A 534 -22.54 6.61 1.62
CA LEU A 534 -22.87 6.28 0.24
C LEU A 534 -21.63 5.82 -0.55
N GLU A 535 -20.48 6.50 -0.42
CA GLU A 535 -19.25 6.10 -1.10
C GLU A 535 -18.68 4.78 -0.55
N VAL A 536 -18.78 4.52 0.76
CA VAL A 536 -18.35 3.25 1.36
C VAL A 536 -19.28 2.10 0.94
N ARG A 537 -20.59 2.35 0.85
CA ARG A 537 -21.56 1.37 0.31
C ARG A 537 -21.43 1.16 -1.20
N ALA A 538 -20.94 2.14 -1.96
CA ALA A 538 -20.61 1.99 -3.38
C ALA A 538 -19.61 0.85 -3.63
N THR A 539 -18.68 0.65 -2.70
CA THR A 539 -17.69 -0.44 -2.75
C THR A 539 -18.13 -1.69 -1.96
N GLY A 540 -19.41 -1.77 -1.60
CA GLY A 540 -20.01 -2.88 -0.86
C GLY A 540 -19.72 -2.95 0.63
N ILE A 541 -18.96 -2.01 1.21
CA ILE A 541 -18.48 -2.11 2.59
C ILE A 541 -19.57 -1.65 3.59
N PRO A 542 -19.91 -2.43 4.63
CA PRO A 542 -20.95 -2.10 5.60
C PRO A 542 -20.50 -1.32 6.85
N TYR A 543 -19.19 -1.18 7.13
CA TYR A 543 -18.69 -0.70 8.42
C TYR A 543 -17.48 0.23 8.26
N VAL A 544 -17.47 1.34 9.00
CA VAL A 544 -16.36 2.30 9.02
C VAL A 544 -15.75 2.47 10.41
N PHE A 545 -14.43 2.62 10.47
CA PHE A 545 -13.69 2.96 11.69
C PHE A 545 -13.67 4.47 11.94
N ALA A 546 -14.85 5.10 11.92
CA ALA A 546 -15.04 6.54 12.11
C ALA A 546 -16.35 6.82 12.91
N PRO A 547 -16.41 7.91 13.70
CA PRO A 547 -15.40 8.96 13.86
C PRO A 547 -14.28 8.68 14.88
N CYS A 548 -13.11 9.24 14.61
CA CYS A 548 -12.14 9.56 15.67
C CYS A 548 -12.70 10.74 16.48
N ILE A 549 -12.92 10.52 17.78
CA ILE A 549 -13.42 11.51 18.76
C ILE A 549 -12.39 11.76 19.87
N ALA A 550 -11.12 11.66 19.50
CA ALA A 550 -10.02 12.13 20.33
C ALA A 550 -10.22 13.62 20.68
N VAL A 551 -9.75 13.99 21.86
CA VAL A 551 -9.52 15.39 22.25
C VAL A 551 -8.02 15.55 22.41
N CYS A 552 -7.34 15.91 21.32
CA CYS A 552 -5.89 16.14 21.29
C CYS A 552 -5.56 17.33 22.21
N ARG A 553 -4.70 17.13 23.22
CA ARG A 553 -4.25 18.17 24.17
C ARG A 553 -2.77 18.57 23.98
N ASP A 554 -2.10 17.98 22.99
CA ASP A 554 -0.72 18.30 22.61
C ASP A 554 -0.54 18.09 21.09
N PRO A 555 -0.29 19.15 20.28
CA PRO A 555 -0.18 19.02 18.83
C PRO A 555 1.05 18.25 18.37
N ARG A 556 2.00 17.93 19.26
CA ARG A 556 3.16 17.06 18.93
C ARG A 556 2.73 15.66 18.48
N TRP A 557 1.50 15.23 18.78
CA TRP A 557 0.92 13.95 18.39
C TRP A 557 0.64 13.82 16.89
N GLY A 558 1.14 12.74 16.28
CA GLY A 558 1.00 12.41 14.87
C GLY A 558 -0.41 12.03 14.39
N ARG A 559 -1.41 12.01 15.29
CA ARG A 559 -2.84 11.90 14.94
C ARG A 559 -3.66 13.14 15.30
N CYS A 560 -3.04 14.25 15.68
CA CYS A 560 -3.80 15.43 16.12
C CYS A 560 -4.74 16.01 15.03
N TYR A 561 -4.51 15.70 13.75
CA TYR A 561 -5.43 16.03 12.66
C TYR A 561 -6.73 15.21 12.64
N GLU A 562 -6.73 13.99 13.22
CA GLU A 562 -7.91 13.15 13.42
C GLU A 562 -8.80 13.67 14.58
N SER A 563 -8.30 14.61 15.38
CA SER A 563 -9.01 15.26 16.48
C SER A 563 -9.73 16.52 15.99
N TYR A 564 -11.06 16.61 16.15
CA TYR A 564 -11.80 17.81 15.73
C TYR A 564 -11.36 19.08 16.48
N SER A 565 -10.97 18.97 17.75
CA SER A 565 -10.57 20.12 18.58
C SER A 565 -9.74 19.71 19.80
N GLU A 566 -9.19 20.69 20.53
CA GLU A 566 -8.75 20.55 21.92
C GLU A 566 -9.84 20.82 22.97
N ASP A 567 -10.95 21.43 22.56
CA ASP A 567 -12.16 21.58 23.36
C ASP A 567 -13.11 20.40 23.11
N HIS A 568 -13.37 19.66 24.17
CA HIS A 568 -14.30 18.53 24.21
C HIS A 568 -15.73 18.88 23.76
N LYS A 569 -16.15 20.16 23.79
CA LYS A 569 -17.48 20.61 23.33
C LYS A 569 -17.63 20.50 21.82
N ILE A 570 -16.65 20.99 21.06
CA ILE A 570 -16.64 20.86 19.60
C ILE A 570 -16.56 19.36 19.21
N VAL A 571 -15.76 18.57 19.92
CA VAL A 571 -15.69 17.11 19.66
C VAL A 571 -17.05 16.42 19.95
N GLN A 572 -17.81 16.88 20.96
CA GLN A 572 -19.18 16.42 21.22
C GLN A 572 -20.17 16.85 20.12
N GLU A 573 -20.07 18.07 19.59
CA GLU A 573 -20.91 18.57 18.48
C GLU A 573 -20.66 17.74 17.20
N MET A 574 -19.39 17.54 16.84
CA MET A 574 -19.01 16.81 15.62
C MET A 574 -19.37 15.32 15.63
N THR A 575 -19.85 14.77 16.75
CA THR A 575 -20.49 13.43 16.79
C THR A 575 -21.75 13.33 15.91
N GLU A 576 -22.29 14.42 15.35
CA GLU A 576 -23.35 14.39 14.32
C GLU A 576 -22.95 13.59 13.05
N ILE A 577 -21.66 13.39 12.78
CA ILE A 577 -21.19 12.47 11.73
C ILE A 577 -21.76 11.05 11.88
N ILE A 578 -22.04 10.59 13.11
CA ILE A 578 -22.64 9.28 13.40
C ILE A 578 -24.08 9.21 12.86
N ASN A 579 -24.86 10.28 12.98
CA ASN A 579 -26.21 10.37 12.41
C ASN A 579 -26.16 10.44 10.87
N GLY A 580 -25.10 11.02 10.29
CA GLY A 580 -24.83 10.95 8.85
C GLY A 580 -24.54 9.52 8.37
N LEU A 581 -23.55 8.87 9.01
CA LEU A 581 -23.03 7.55 8.68
C LEU A 581 -24.07 6.43 8.87
N GLN A 582 -24.72 6.40 10.04
CA GLN A 582 -25.67 5.36 10.42
C GLN A 582 -27.12 5.71 10.06
N GLY A 583 -27.44 6.98 9.81
CA GLY A 583 -28.82 7.47 9.76
C GLY A 583 -29.38 7.87 11.13
N GLU A 584 -30.49 8.61 11.12
CA GLU A 584 -31.13 9.12 12.34
C GLU A 584 -31.77 8.04 13.19
N ILE A 585 -31.45 8.01 14.48
CA ILE A 585 -32.07 7.10 15.44
C ILE A 585 -33.51 7.56 15.75
N PRO A 586 -34.55 6.71 15.62
CA PRO A 586 -35.93 7.10 15.88
C PRO A 586 -36.12 7.63 17.31
N ALA A 587 -36.87 8.72 17.47
CA ALA A 587 -36.91 9.52 18.70
C ALA A 587 -37.16 8.71 20.00
N ASN A 588 -38.06 7.72 19.94
CA ASN A 588 -38.44 6.88 21.07
C ASN A 588 -37.53 5.64 21.27
N SER A 589 -36.41 5.55 20.56
CA SER A 589 -35.49 4.41 20.65
C SER A 589 -34.71 4.42 21.96
N ARG A 590 -34.53 3.22 22.54
CA ARG A 590 -33.73 3.02 23.76
C ARG A 590 -32.27 3.44 23.52
N LYS A 591 -31.82 4.45 24.27
CA LYS A 591 -30.43 4.94 24.22
C LYS A 591 -29.41 3.85 24.58
N GLY A 592 -28.22 3.92 23.97
CA GLY A 592 -27.15 2.93 24.10
C GLY A 592 -27.35 1.63 23.31
N VAL A 593 -28.44 1.49 22.54
CA VAL A 593 -28.64 0.39 21.59
C VAL A 593 -28.04 0.77 20.22
N PRO A 594 -27.31 -0.13 19.54
CA PRO A 594 -26.73 0.14 18.22
C PRO A 594 -27.82 0.26 17.15
N TYR A 595 -27.66 1.21 16.23
CA TYR A 595 -28.61 1.53 15.17
C TYR A 595 -27.90 1.77 13.83
N VAL A 596 -28.51 1.30 12.74
CA VAL A 596 -28.20 1.65 11.35
C VAL A 596 -29.52 1.67 10.57
N GLY A 597 -29.81 2.77 9.86
CA GLY A 597 -31.15 3.09 9.33
C GLY A 597 -31.45 2.64 7.91
N GLY A 598 -30.55 1.94 7.21
CA GLY A 598 -30.77 1.52 5.82
C GLY A 598 -29.59 0.80 5.17
N LYS A 599 -29.79 0.28 3.96
CA LYS A 599 -28.72 -0.38 3.17
C LYS A 599 -27.72 0.62 2.57
N ASP A 600 -28.10 1.89 2.50
CA ASP A 600 -27.30 3.07 2.16
C ASP A 600 -26.46 3.60 3.34
N LYS A 601 -26.68 3.04 4.54
CA LYS A 601 -25.99 3.44 5.79
C LYS A 601 -24.99 2.40 6.24
N VAL A 602 -23.98 2.85 6.98
CA VAL A 602 -22.89 2.01 7.50
C VAL A 602 -22.92 1.97 9.02
N VAL A 603 -22.36 0.90 9.59
CA VAL A 603 -22.00 0.83 11.01
C VAL A 603 -20.90 1.86 11.27
N ALA A 604 -21.01 2.65 12.34
CA ALA A 604 -20.01 3.63 12.76
C ALA A 604 -19.28 3.20 14.05
N CYS A 605 -18.06 3.70 14.23
CA CYS A 605 -17.13 3.37 15.31
C CYS A 605 -16.60 4.64 16.00
N ALA A 606 -16.97 4.86 17.26
CA ALA A 606 -16.33 5.91 18.06
C ALA A 606 -14.95 5.43 18.53
N LYS A 607 -13.87 6.14 18.16
CA LYS A 607 -12.49 5.77 18.47
C LYS A 607 -11.61 6.94 18.99
N HIS A 608 -10.56 6.71 19.79
CA HIS A 608 -10.12 5.44 20.38
C HIS A 608 -10.30 5.51 21.91
N PHE A 609 -11.09 4.58 22.47
CA PHE A 609 -11.54 4.62 23.86
C PHE A 609 -10.40 4.24 24.82
N VAL A 610 -9.95 5.12 25.72
CA VAL A 610 -10.30 6.55 25.90
C VAL A 610 -9.07 7.31 26.39
N GLY A 611 -8.98 8.59 26.06
CA GLY A 611 -7.82 9.43 26.42
C GLY A 611 -6.65 9.34 25.44
N ASP A 612 -6.88 8.83 24.22
CA ASP A 612 -5.90 8.75 23.13
C ASP A 612 -5.23 10.11 22.81
N GLY A 613 -6.01 11.19 22.74
CA GLY A 613 -5.48 12.55 22.55
C GLY A 613 -4.81 13.20 23.78
N GLY A 614 -4.75 12.50 24.93
CA GLY A 614 -4.21 13.01 26.20
C GLY A 614 -2.81 12.52 26.56
N THR A 615 -2.10 11.85 25.65
CA THR A 615 -0.84 11.18 25.98
C THR A 615 0.28 12.14 26.36
N THR A 616 1.17 11.67 27.24
CA THR A 616 2.33 12.43 27.73
C THR A 616 3.19 12.93 26.57
N ARG A 617 3.33 14.27 26.46
CA ARG A 617 4.03 15.00 25.38
C ARG A 617 3.48 14.74 23.97
N GLY A 618 2.24 14.27 23.85
CA GLY A 618 1.63 13.89 22.57
C GLY A 618 2.22 12.64 21.93
N ILE A 619 2.98 11.81 22.65
CA ILE A 619 3.59 10.60 22.05
C ILE A 619 2.48 9.56 21.79
N ASN A 620 2.41 9.04 20.56
CA ASN A 620 1.41 8.07 20.16
C ASN A 620 1.49 6.78 20.98
N GLU A 621 0.34 6.13 21.23
CA GLU A 621 0.21 4.88 22.00
C GLU A 621 0.71 4.90 23.48
N ASN A 622 1.18 6.06 23.96
CA ASN A 622 1.83 6.22 25.25
C ASN A 622 0.81 6.36 26.41
N ASN A 623 1.30 6.75 27.58
CA ASN A 623 0.49 6.93 28.79
C ASN A 623 -0.13 8.33 28.88
N THR A 624 -1.44 8.36 29.06
CA THR A 624 -2.26 9.53 29.40
C THR A 624 -2.33 9.64 30.92
N VAL A 625 -1.71 10.68 31.46
CA VAL A 625 -1.60 10.92 32.91
C VAL A 625 -2.59 12.02 33.29
N THR A 626 -3.71 11.63 33.89
CA THR A 626 -4.77 12.55 34.33
C THR A 626 -5.61 11.88 35.40
N ASP A 627 -6.23 12.65 36.29
CA ASP A 627 -7.08 12.12 37.34
C ASP A 627 -8.45 11.65 36.77
N TRP A 628 -9.33 11.20 37.66
CA TRP A 628 -10.67 10.77 37.25
C TRP A 628 -11.53 11.94 36.75
N HIS A 629 -11.34 13.15 37.31
CA HIS A 629 -12.08 14.32 36.86
C HIS A 629 -11.68 14.73 35.44
N GLY A 630 -10.37 14.88 35.16
CA GLY A 630 -9.85 15.24 33.84
C GLY A 630 -10.19 14.22 32.75
N LEU A 631 -10.13 12.91 33.06
CA LEU A 631 -10.58 11.88 32.13
C LEU A 631 -12.07 12.02 31.77
N LEU A 632 -12.93 12.28 32.76
CA LEU A 632 -14.38 12.38 32.56
C LEU A 632 -14.85 13.73 32.00
N SER A 633 -14.13 14.83 32.28
CA SER A 633 -14.50 16.17 31.79
C SER A 633 -13.97 16.45 30.38
N ILE A 634 -12.77 15.95 30.04
CA ILE A 634 -12.14 16.19 28.73
C ILE A 634 -12.39 15.02 27.75
N HIS A 635 -11.97 13.81 28.09
CA HIS A 635 -11.83 12.72 27.10
C HIS A 635 -13.06 11.81 26.98
N MET A 636 -13.91 11.72 28.01
CA MET A 636 -15.11 10.88 28.00
C MET A 636 -16.36 11.46 27.32
N PRO A 637 -16.67 12.79 27.33
CA PRO A 637 -18.01 13.28 26.98
C PRO A 637 -18.50 12.89 25.57
N ALA A 638 -17.64 12.95 24.55
CA ALA A 638 -18.01 12.58 23.18
C ALA A 638 -18.43 11.10 23.04
N TYR A 639 -17.99 10.20 23.93
CA TYR A 639 -18.47 8.81 23.98
C TYR A 639 -19.93 8.74 24.46
N TYR A 640 -20.32 9.53 25.46
CA TYR A 640 -21.72 9.61 25.89
C TYR A 640 -22.62 10.08 24.73
N ASN A 641 -22.24 11.17 24.05
CA ASN A 641 -22.96 11.69 22.88
C ASN A 641 -23.09 10.65 21.77
N SER A 642 -22.01 9.92 21.47
CA SER A 642 -22.01 8.83 20.49
C SER A 642 -22.95 7.67 20.87
N ILE A 643 -22.99 7.31 22.16
CA ILE A 643 -23.81 6.20 22.68
C ILE A 643 -25.31 6.56 22.71
N ILE A 644 -25.68 7.83 22.95
CA ILE A 644 -27.09 8.28 22.86
C ILE A 644 -27.56 8.55 21.42
N LYS A 645 -26.63 8.67 20.46
CA LYS A 645 -26.88 8.59 19.00
C LYS A 645 -26.95 7.17 18.46
N GLY A 646 -26.65 6.16 19.30
CA GLY A 646 -26.73 4.75 18.92
C GLY A 646 -25.55 4.26 18.09
N VAL A 647 -24.35 4.82 18.30
CA VAL A 647 -23.10 4.33 17.67
C VAL A 647 -22.98 2.82 17.84
N SER A 648 -22.66 2.13 16.74
CA SER A 648 -22.75 0.67 16.71
C SER A 648 -21.53 -0.04 17.29
N THR A 649 -20.33 0.55 17.16
CA THR A 649 -19.09 0.02 17.75
C THR A 649 -18.27 1.09 18.47
N VAL A 650 -17.36 0.62 19.33
CA VAL A 650 -16.35 1.46 20.00
C VAL A 650 -15.00 0.75 19.90
N MET A 651 -13.96 1.43 19.41
CA MET A 651 -12.60 0.87 19.31
C MET A 651 -11.75 1.29 20.52
N VAL A 652 -11.02 0.36 21.11
CA VAL A 652 -10.15 0.62 22.29
C VAL A 652 -8.79 1.16 21.86
N SER A 653 -8.33 2.24 22.51
CA SER A 653 -7.04 2.90 22.24
C SER A 653 -5.83 2.04 22.63
N TYR A 654 -4.73 2.13 21.87
CA TYR A 654 -3.43 1.61 22.30
C TYR A 654 -2.89 2.24 23.58
N SER A 655 -3.35 3.44 23.96
CA SER A 655 -2.81 4.21 25.09
C SER A 655 -2.97 3.49 26.43
N SER A 656 -2.19 3.93 27.42
CA SER A 656 -2.47 3.65 28.83
C SER A 656 -3.17 4.85 29.46
N TRP A 657 -4.03 4.61 30.45
CA TRP A 657 -4.45 5.64 31.41
C TRP A 657 -3.80 5.32 32.77
N ASN A 658 -3.03 6.27 33.30
CA ASN A 658 -2.28 6.14 34.56
C ASN A 658 -1.49 4.81 34.67
N GLY A 659 -0.85 4.40 33.58
CA GLY A 659 -0.05 3.18 33.45
C GLY A 659 -0.82 1.95 32.94
N VAL A 660 -2.14 1.89 33.12
CA VAL A 660 -2.96 0.74 32.72
C VAL A 660 -3.34 0.83 31.24
N LYS A 661 -2.82 -0.09 30.42
CA LYS A 661 -3.16 -0.21 28.98
C LYS A 661 -4.68 -0.36 28.80
N MET A 662 -5.27 0.45 27.91
CA MET A 662 -6.72 0.51 27.74
C MET A 662 -7.32 -0.83 27.27
N HIS A 663 -6.63 -1.60 26.42
CA HIS A 663 -7.05 -2.96 26.04
C HIS A 663 -7.15 -3.94 27.21
N ALA A 664 -6.45 -3.70 28.33
CA ALA A 664 -6.53 -4.52 29.55
C ALA A 664 -7.43 -3.89 30.64
N ASN A 665 -8.00 -2.71 30.41
CA ASN A 665 -8.67 -1.93 31.45
C ASN A 665 -10.14 -2.35 31.66
N HIS A 666 -10.37 -3.40 32.46
CA HIS A 666 -11.72 -3.89 32.80
C HIS A 666 -12.62 -2.81 33.42
N HIS A 667 -12.05 -1.90 34.20
CA HIS A 667 -12.82 -0.84 34.85
C HIS A 667 -13.44 0.11 33.81
N LEU A 668 -12.65 0.60 32.84
CA LEU A 668 -13.18 1.49 31.81
C LEU A 668 -13.98 0.74 30.74
N VAL A 669 -13.46 -0.39 30.21
CA VAL A 669 -14.08 -1.11 29.07
C VAL A 669 -15.35 -1.86 29.47
N THR A 670 -15.40 -2.49 30.65
CA THR A 670 -16.63 -3.13 31.15
C THR A 670 -17.39 -2.22 32.11
N LYS A 671 -16.80 -1.81 33.24
CA LYS A 671 -17.58 -1.17 34.31
C LYS A 671 -18.06 0.25 33.95
N PHE A 672 -17.30 1.00 33.17
CA PHE A 672 -17.73 2.31 32.70
C PHE A 672 -18.53 2.23 31.39
N LEU A 673 -17.93 1.79 30.28
CA LEU A 673 -18.57 1.81 28.96
C LEU A 673 -19.80 0.90 28.87
N LYS A 674 -19.68 -0.38 29.27
CA LYS A 674 -20.78 -1.37 29.14
C LYS A 674 -21.79 -1.30 30.27
N ASP A 675 -21.34 -1.11 31.51
CA ASP A 675 -22.20 -1.17 32.70
C ASP A 675 -22.68 0.21 33.17
N THR A 676 -21.93 1.30 33.02
CA THR A 676 -22.36 2.66 33.40
C THR A 676 -23.04 3.38 32.24
N LEU A 677 -22.34 3.62 31.13
CA LEU A 677 -22.89 4.26 29.91
C LEU A 677 -23.89 3.36 29.16
N LYS A 678 -24.10 2.12 29.61
CA LYS A 678 -25.04 1.13 29.08
C LYS A 678 -24.83 0.75 27.60
N PHE A 679 -23.64 0.95 27.04
CA PHE A 679 -23.34 0.62 25.64
C PHE A 679 -23.68 -0.85 25.31
N ARG A 680 -24.54 -1.08 24.30
CA ARG A 680 -25.01 -2.40 23.85
C ARG A 680 -24.54 -2.80 22.44
N GLY A 681 -23.75 -1.96 21.77
CA GLY A 681 -22.94 -2.36 20.62
C GLY A 681 -21.78 -3.28 21.04
N PHE A 682 -20.84 -3.52 20.11
CA PHE A 682 -19.64 -4.33 20.38
C PHE A 682 -18.38 -3.46 20.47
N VAL A 683 -17.48 -3.84 21.38
CA VAL A 683 -16.16 -3.23 21.57
C VAL A 683 -15.13 -3.95 20.70
N ILE A 684 -14.40 -3.21 19.87
CA ILE A 684 -13.33 -3.76 19.02
C ILE A 684 -11.94 -3.33 19.53
N SER A 685 -10.91 -4.16 19.35
CA SER A 685 -9.53 -3.69 19.52
C SER A 685 -9.08 -2.87 18.33
N ASP A 686 -8.17 -1.92 18.54
CA ASP A 686 -7.26 -1.45 17.49
C ASP A 686 -6.33 -2.58 16.98
N TRP A 687 -5.59 -2.33 15.90
CA TRP A 687 -4.77 -3.28 15.12
C TRP A 687 -3.61 -3.89 15.91
N HIS A 688 -3.62 -5.21 16.15
CA HIS A 688 -2.72 -5.86 17.12
C HIS A 688 -2.76 -5.21 18.52
N GLY A 689 -3.86 -4.54 18.88
CA GLY A 689 -3.92 -3.73 20.10
C GLY A 689 -3.83 -4.54 21.39
N ILE A 690 -4.23 -5.81 21.36
CA ILE A 690 -3.99 -6.72 22.50
C ILE A 690 -2.51 -7.13 22.59
N ASP A 691 -1.82 -7.33 21.48
CA ASP A 691 -0.39 -7.66 21.45
C ASP A 691 0.44 -6.58 22.15
N LYS A 692 0.04 -5.31 21.98
CA LYS A 692 0.67 -4.13 22.61
C LYS A 692 0.31 -3.93 24.10
N ILE A 693 -0.37 -4.90 24.73
CA ILE A 693 -0.54 -4.95 26.20
C ILE A 693 0.79 -5.31 26.89
N THR A 694 1.63 -6.16 26.26
CA THR A 694 2.94 -6.53 26.82
C THR A 694 4.06 -5.63 26.29
N SER A 695 5.17 -5.56 27.03
CA SER A 695 6.42 -4.93 26.58
C SER A 695 7.55 -5.97 26.59
N PRO A 696 8.18 -6.29 25.43
CA PRO A 696 7.80 -5.85 24.09
C PRO A 696 6.41 -6.39 23.67
N PRO A 697 5.80 -5.84 22.60
CA PRO A 697 4.54 -6.36 22.07
C PRO A 697 4.60 -7.86 21.78
N LYS A 698 3.50 -8.56 22.03
CA LYS A 698 3.31 -10.01 21.85
C LYS A 698 4.20 -10.93 22.72
N ALA A 699 5.07 -10.40 23.58
CA ALA A 699 5.97 -11.18 24.46
C ALA A 699 5.26 -12.25 25.31
N ASN A 700 3.98 -12.07 25.64
CA ASN A 700 3.13 -13.14 26.15
C ASN A 700 1.71 -12.98 25.56
N TYR A 701 1.50 -13.54 24.36
CA TYR A 701 0.21 -13.42 23.66
C TYR A 701 -0.94 -14.15 24.37
N THR A 702 -0.66 -15.25 25.08
CA THR A 702 -1.68 -15.94 25.91
C THR A 702 -2.23 -15.03 27.00
N TYR A 703 -1.34 -14.30 27.71
CA TYR A 703 -1.73 -13.28 28.68
C TYR A 703 -2.48 -12.12 28.02
N ALA A 704 -2.02 -11.63 26.87
CA ALA A 704 -2.67 -10.55 26.12
C ALA A 704 -4.12 -10.90 25.72
N VAL A 705 -4.34 -12.08 25.14
CA VAL A 705 -5.68 -12.59 24.82
C VAL A 705 -6.52 -12.75 26.09
N GLN A 706 -5.95 -13.31 27.16
CA GLN A 706 -6.65 -13.47 28.44
C GLN A 706 -7.17 -12.13 28.97
N VAL A 707 -6.27 -11.16 29.21
CA VAL A 707 -6.67 -9.90 29.86
C VAL A 707 -7.47 -9.00 28.93
N GLY A 708 -7.26 -9.04 27.60
CA GLY A 708 -8.05 -8.29 26.64
C GLY A 708 -9.52 -8.74 26.58
N ILE A 709 -9.77 -10.06 26.53
CA ILE A 709 -11.13 -10.59 26.54
C ILE A 709 -11.78 -10.47 27.93
N GLN A 710 -11.01 -10.59 29.02
CA GLN A 710 -11.50 -10.34 30.38
C GLN A 710 -11.81 -8.86 30.63
N ALA A 711 -11.04 -7.91 30.06
CA ALA A 711 -11.30 -6.47 30.16
C ALA A 711 -12.65 -6.07 29.53
N GLY A 712 -13.05 -6.76 28.47
CA GLY A 712 -14.38 -6.65 27.88
C GLY A 712 -14.40 -6.44 26.37
N ILE A 713 -13.27 -6.59 25.67
CA ILE A 713 -13.24 -6.55 24.20
C ILE A 713 -14.16 -7.65 23.65
N ASP A 714 -14.93 -7.33 22.61
CA ASP A 714 -15.88 -8.24 21.97
C ASP A 714 -15.36 -8.81 20.66
N MET A 715 -14.62 -8.00 19.90
CA MET A 715 -13.99 -8.39 18.65
C MET A 715 -12.51 -7.95 18.66
N VAL A 716 -11.61 -8.84 18.26
CA VAL A 716 -10.17 -8.57 18.18
C VAL A 716 -9.76 -8.42 16.72
N MET A 717 -9.04 -7.34 16.42
CA MET A 717 -8.38 -7.10 15.15
C MET A 717 -7.02 -7.83 15.17
N VAL A 718 -7.03 -9.08 14.72
CA VAL A 718 -5.94 -10.07 14.86
C VAL A 718 -4.83 -9.89 13.80
N PRO A 719 -4.98 -8.93 12.88
CA PRO A 719 -5.38 -9.13 11.48
C PRO A 719 -4.87 -10.38 10.73
N TYR A 720 -3.79 -11.03 11.16
CA TYR A 720 -3.01 -11.95 10.32
C TYR A 720 -2.98 -13.42 10.76
N ASN A 721 -3.00 -13.72 12.07
CA ASN A 721 -2.89 -15.11 12.55
C ASN A 721 -4.15 -15.55 13.33
N GLN A 722 -5.20 -15.94 12.61
CA GLN A 722 -6.44 -16.40 13.25
C GLN A 722 -6.23 -17.65 14.12
N THR A 723 -5.39 -18.60 13.71
CA THR A 723 -5.25 -19.90 14.36
C THR A 723 -4.73 -19.72 15.79
N GLU A 724 -3.61 -19.02 15.95
CA GLU A 724 -3.02 -18.70 17.26
C GLU A 724 -4.01 -17.98 18.20
N PHE A 725 -4.78 -17.01 17.70
CA PHE A 725 -5.80 -16.33 18.50
C PHE A 725 -6.95 -17.26 18.91
N ILE A 726 -7.48 -18.03 17.95
CA ILE A 726 -8.64 -18.91 18.14
C ILE A 726 -8.30 -20.04 19.12
N ASP A 727 -7.12 -20.66 18.99
CA ASP A 727 -6.70 -21.79 19.81
C ASP A 727 -6.36 -21.37 21.24
N ILE A 728 -5.68 -20.23 21.41
CA ILE A 728 -5.43 -19.63 22.73
C ILE A 728 -6.76 -19.31 23.42
N LEU A 729 -7.68 -18.63 22.73
CA LEU A 729 -8.97 -18.26 23.32
C LEU A 729 -9.83 -19.50 23.62
N THR A 730 -9.79 -20.52 22.77
CA THR A 730 -10.49 -21.80 23.00
C THR A 730 -9.94 -22.48 24.26
N SER A 731 -8.62 -22.63 24.35
CA SER A 731 -7.97 -23.26 25.50
C SER A 731 -8.20 -22.50 26.81
N LEU A 732 -8.22 -21.16 26.78
CA LEU A 732 -8.56 -20.33 27.94
C LEU A 732 -10.02 -20.51 28.39
N VAL A 733 -10.95 -20.79 27.49
CA VAL A 733 -12.36 -21.06 27.83
C VAL A 733 -12.55 -22.48 28.36
N GLU A 734 -11.93 -23.47 27.73
CA GLU A 734 -11.98 -24.89 28.18
C GLU A 734 -11.35 -25.08 29.55
N LYS A 735 -10.24 -24.38 29.83
CA LYS A 735 -9.60 -24.33 31.16
C LYS A 735 -10.35 -23.44 32.17
N ASN A 736 -11.51 -22.90 31.81
CA ASN A 736 -12.36 -22.00 32.62
C ASN A 736 -11.68 -20.69 33.08
N VAL A 737 -10.56 -20.29 32.45
CA VAL A 737 -9.87 -19.02 32.71
C VAL A 737 -10.67 -17.84 32.16
N ILE A 738 -11.33 -18.04 31.01
CA ILE A 738 -12.37 -17.14 30.50
C ILE A 738 -13.72 -17.86 30.60
N PRO A 739 -14.68 -17.37 31.40
CA PRO A 739 -15.97 -18.04 31.50
C PRO A 739 -16.76 -17.89 30.19
N MET A 740 -17.46 -18.95 29.80
CA MET A 740 -18.35 -18.98 28.62
C MET A 740 -19.39 -17.83 28.61
N SER A 741 -19.73 -17.26 29.77
CA SER A 741 -20.57 -16.05 29.89
C SER A 741 -19.96 -14.80 29.23
N ARG A 742 -18.63 -14.64 29.25
CA ARG A 742 -17.89 -13.54 28.61
C ARG A 742 -17.95 -13.66 27.08
N ILE A 743 -17.70 -14.86 26.56
CA ILE A 743 -17.88 -15.21 25.14
C ILE A 743 -19.33 -14.96 24.69
N ASN A 744 -20.31 -15.39 25.50
CA ASN A 744 -21.73 -15.18 25.22
C ASN A 744 -22.18 -13.71 25.33
N ASP A 745 -21.46 -12.81 26.02
CA ASP A 745 -21.68 -11.35 25.95
C ASP A 745 -21.14 -10.79 24.63
N ALA A 746 -19.89 -11.13 24.29
CA ALA A 746 -19.22 -10.67 23.07
C ALA A 746 -20.00 -10.99 21.80
N VAL A 747 -20.30 -12.27 21.58
CA VAL A 747 -21.02 -12.71 20.37
C VAL A 747 -22.45 -12.16 20.33
N ARG A 748 -23.13 -12.04 21.48
CA ARG A 748 -24.46 -11.41 21.57
C ARG A 748 -24.43 -9.92 21.18
N ARG A 749 -23.30 -9.22 21.33
CA ARG A 749 -23.12 -7.82 20.89
C ARG A 749 -22.80 -7.73 19.40
N ILE A 750 -21.90 -8.58 18.91
CA ILE A 750 -21.54 -8.68 17.48
C ILE A 750 -22.79 -9.01 16.66
N LEU A 751 -23.52 -10.07 17.04
CA LEU A 751 -24.77 -10.45 16.39
C LEU A 751 -25.84 -9.34 16.47
N ARG A 752 -25.92 -8.60 17.59
CA ARG A 752 -26.85 -7.47 17.69
C ARG A 752 -26.59 -6.41 16.64
N VAL A 753 -25.33 -6.00 16.44
CA VAL A 753 -25.00 -5.02 15.39
C VAL A 753 -25.37 -5.58 14.02
N LYS A 754 -24.97 -6.82 13.70
CA LYS A 754 -25.27 -7.47 12.40
C LYS A 754 -26.78 -7.57 12.10
N PHE A 755 -27.61 -7.95 13.07
CA PHE A 755 -29.07 -7.95 12.91
C PHE A 755 -29.66 -6.53 12.87
N SER A 756 -29.19 -5.60 13.70
CA SER A 756 -29.66 -4.20 13.71
C SER A 756 -29.44 -3.48 12.38
N MET A 757 -28.38 -3.84 11.64
CA MET A 757 -28.06 -3.25 10.32
C MET A 757 -28.64 -4.01 9.12
N GLY A 758 -29.48 -5.03 9.33
CA GLY A 758 -30.08 -5.82 8.26
C GLY A 758 -29.11 -6.70 7.46
N LEU A 759 -27.95 -7.07 8.04
CA LEU A 759 -26.89 -7.80 7.33
C LEU A 759 -27.26 -9.27 7.05
N PHE A 760 -28.19 -9.84 7.80
CA PHE A 760 -28.71 -11.20 7.51
C PHE A 760 -29.69 -11.20 6.32
N GLU A 761 -30.37 -10.07 6.09
CA GLU A 761 -31.33 -9.88 5.00
C GLU A 761 -30.62 -9.43 3.71
N ASN A 762 -29.60 -8.58 3.84
CA ASN A 762 -28.81 -8.02 2.75
C ASN A 762 -27.30 -8.27 3.00
N PRO A 763 -26.82 -9.53 2.97
CA PRO A 763 -25.43 -9.85 3.26
C PRO A 763 -24.49 -9.48 2.09
N LEU A 764 -24.97 -9.62 0.86
CA LEU A 764 -24.21 -9.31 -0.35
C LEU A 764 -24.31 -7.83 -0.70
N ALA A 765 -23.21 -7.27 -1.19
CA ALA A 765 -23.17 -5.96 -1.82
C ALA A 765 -23.83 -6.01 -3.20
N ASP A 766 -24.64 -5.00 -3.52
CA ASP A 766 -25.23 -4.82 -4.85
C ASP A 766 -24.58 -3.65 -5.60
N LEU A 767 -24.72 -3.64 -6.94
CA LEU A 767 -24.09 -2.65 -7.81
C LEU A 767 -24.87 -1.33 -7.94
N SER A 768 -26.03 -1.15 -7.27
CA SER A 768 -26.88 0.05 -7.44
C SER A 768 -26.29 1.33 -6.85
N LEU A 769 -25.15 1.24 -6.15
CA LEU A 769 -24.48 2.36 -5.50
C LEU A 769 -23.10 2.69 -6.06
N VAL A 770 -22.58 1.98 -7.08
CA VAL A 770 -21.22 2.23 -7.62
C VAL A 770 -21.02 3.70 -8.07
N ASP A 771 -22.05 4.28 -8.68
CA ASP A 771 -22.10 5.68 -9.15
C ASP A 771 -22.09 6.74 -8.02
N GLN A 772 -22.08 6.35 -6.74
CA GLN A 772 -21.87 7.31 -5.64
C GLN A 772 -20.38 7.63 -5.43
N LEU A 773 -19.45 6.74 -5.79
CA LEU A 773 -18.02 6.90 -5.56
C LEU A 773 -17.45 8.13 -6.29
N GLY A 774 -16.92 9.10 -5.55
CA GLY A 774 -16.34 10.33 -6.11
C GLY A 774 -17.33 11.26 -6.82
N LYS A 775 -18.63 11.11 -6.56
CA LYS A 775 -19.74 11.82 -7.22
C LYS A 775 -19.64 13.33 -7.04
N GLN A 776 -19.97 14.11 -8.09
CA GLN A 776 -19.79 15.57 -8.07
C GLN A 776 -20.47 16.27 -6.88
N ALA A 777 -21.70 15.88 -6.52
CA ALA A 777 -22.39 16.46 -5.35
C ALA A 777 -21.69 16.19 -4.01
N HIS A 778 -20.84 15.17 -3.91
CA HIS A 778 -20.00 14.91 -2.74
C HIS A 778 -18.73 15.78 -2.79
N ARG A 779 -18.17 16.01 -3.97
CA ARG A 779 -17.07 16.99 -4.19
C ARG A 779 -17.52 18.43 -3.95
N ASP A 780 -18.72 18.81 -4.34
CA ASP A 780 -19.28 20.14 -4.06
C ASP A 780 -19.44 20.37 -2.55
N LEU A 781 -19.85 19.33 -1.82
CA LEU A 781 -19.88 19.31 -0.35
C LEU A 781 -18.47 19.35 0.26
N ALA A 782 -17.50 18.65 -0.31
CA ALA A 782 -16.10 18.72 0.12
C ALA A 782 -15.52 20.12 -0.13
N ARG A 783 -15.82 20.77 -1.26
CA ARG A 783 -15.47 22.17 -1.55
C ARG A 783 -16.10 23.15 -0.54
N GLU A 784 -17.37 22.94 -0.16
CA GLU A 784 -18.01 23.67 0.95
C GLU A 784 -17.25 23.47 2.27
N ALA A 785 -16.88 22.24 2.59
CA ALA A 785 -16.13 21.90 3.80
C ALA A 785 -14.74 22.52 3.82
N VAL A 786 -14.03 22.50 2.68
CA VAL A 786 -12.74 23.17 2.50
C VAL A 786 -12.91 24.65 2.85
N ARG A 787 -13.74 25.41 2.12
CA ARG A 787 -13.82 26.87 2.33
C ARG A 787 -14.25 27.28 3.74
N LYS A 788 -15.11 26.50 4.41
CA LYS A 788 -15.50 26.72 5.82
C LYS A 788 -14.39 26.37 6.83
N SER A 789 -13.46 25.48 6.48
CA SER A 789 -12.39 25.05 7.39
C SER A 789 -11.23 26.04 7.50
N LEU A 790 -11.04 26.88 6.46
CA LEU A 790 -9.87 27.76 6.34
C LEU A 790 -9.94 28.89 7.36
N VAL A 791 -8.85 29.07 8.11
CA VAL A 791 -8.76 30.12 9.15
C VAL A 791 -7.77 31.18 8.69
N LEU A 792 -8.25 32.41 8.55
CA LEU A 792 -7.43 33.57 8.21
C LEU A 792 -6.75 34.09 9.49
N LEU A 793 -5.43 34.01 9.55
CA LEU A 793 -4.62 34.36 10.73
C LEU A 793 -4.03 35.78 10.65
N LYS A 794 -3.71 36.25 9.45
CA LYS A 794 -3.24 37.63 9.18
C LYS A 794 -3.79 38.09 7.83
N ASN A 795 -4.10 39.37 7.68
CA ASN A 795 -4.55 39.96 6.41
C ASN A 795 -4.13 41.44 6.30
N GLY A 796 -2.88 41.69 5.94
CA GLY A 796 -2.27 43.03 5.86
C GLY A 796 -1.43 43.39 7.08
N GLU A 797 -0.79 44.58 7.03
CA GLU A 797 -0.06 45.15 8.18
C GLU A 797 -1.00 45.70 9.27
N ASN A 798 -2.18 46.15 8.86
CA ASN A 798 -3.23 46.72 9.71
C ASN A 798 -4.61 46.44 9.08
N ALA A 799 -5.68 46.68 9.84
CA ALA A 799 -7.05 46.35 9.43
C ALA A 799 -7.56 47.21 8.25
N ASP A 800 -7.00 48.40 8.04
CA ASP A 800 -7.42 49.37 7.01
C ASP A 800 -6.77 49.10 5.64
N SER A 801 -5.91 48.07 5.52
CA SER A 801 -5.23 47.70 4.27
C SER A 801 -5.09 46.17 4.09
N PRO A 802 -6.22 45.44 3.98
CA PRO A 802 -6.22 44.00 3.74
C PRO A 802 -5.68 43.63 2.36
N LEU A 803 -5.12 42.41 2.23
CA LEU A 803 -4.67 41.83 0.96
C LEU A 803 -5.71 40.86 0.36
N LEU A 804 -6.43 40.13 1.22
CA LEU A 804 -7.53 39.26 0.82
C LEU A 804 -8.88 40.00 0.95
N PRO A 805 -9.81 39.82 -0.01
CA PRO A 805 -9.72 38.94 -1.18
C PRO A 805 -8.88 39.51 -2.34
N LEU A 806 -8.15 38.63 -3.03
CA LEU A 806 -7.28 38.96 -4.17
C LEU A 806 -8.08 39.29 -5.43
N PRO A 807 -7.63 40.25 -6.27
CA PRO A 807 -8.29 40.54 -7.54
C PRO A 807 -7.99 39.46 -8.58
N LYS A 808 -9.06 38.75 -9.02
CA LYS A 808 -9.03 37.71 -10.08
C LYS A 808 -8.48 38.20 -11.44
N LYS A 809 -8.56 39.50 -11.70
CA LYS A 809 -8.09 40.14 -12.93
C LYS A 809 -6.89 41.04 -12.60
N THR A 810 -5.71 40.62 -13.01
CA THR A 810 -4.49 41.44 -12.99
C THR A 810 -3.61 41.08 -14.19
N SER A 811 -2.43 41.69 -14.32
CA SER A 811 -1.46 41.33 -15.37
C SER A 811 -0.84 39.96 -15.14
N ARG A 812 -0.28 39.73 -13.94
CA ARG A 812 0.49 38.52 -13.61
C ARG A 812 0.47 38.20 -12.12
N ILE A 813 0.41 36.91 -11.79
CA ILE A 813 0.53 36.38 -10.42
C ILE A 813 1.66 35.35 -10.33
N LEU A 814 2.22 35.19 -9.14
CA LEU A 814 3.13 34.10 -8.80
C LEU A 814 2.42 33.08 -7.90
N VAL A 815 2.54 31.79 -8.21
CA VAL A 815 2.18 30.70 -7.31
C VAL A 815 3.44 29.90 -6.99
N ALA A 816 3.70 29.64 -5.71
CA ALA A 816 4.92 29.00 -5.25
C ALA A 816 4.68 28.05 -4.07
N GLY A 817 5.71 27.28 -3.71
CA GLY A 817 5.69 26.31 -2.62
C GLY A 817 5.37 24.89 -3.08
N ASN A 818 6.04 23.92 -2.43
CA ASN A 818 5.96 22.47 -2.69
C ASN A 818 4.59 21.81 -2.43
N HIS A 819 3.64 22.53 -1.81
CA HIS A 819 2.27 22.05 -1.61
C HIS A 819 1.29 22.61 -2.66
N ALA A 820 1.66 23.65 -3.43
CA ALA A 820 0.74 24.33 -4.35
C ALA A 820 0.20 23.40 -5.45
N ASN A 821 1.04 22.51 -5.99
CA ASN A 821 0.66 21.58 -7.05
C ASN A 821 0.81 20.11 -6.64
N ASN A 822 0.43 19.78 -5.40
CA ASN A 822 0.63 18.44 -4.83
C ASN A 822 -0.65 17.93 -4.13
N LEU A 823 -1.49 17.20 -4.88
CA LEU A 823 -2.78 16.68 -4.42
C LEU A 823 -2.64 15.78 -3.19
N GLY A 824 -1.61 14.92 -3.18
CA GLY A 824 -1.31 14.05 -2.05
C GLY A 824 -0.99 14.82 -0.76
N TYR A 825 -0.20 15.90 -0.85
CA TYR A 825 0.14 16.71 0.32
C TYR A 825 -1.06 17.47 0.89
N GLN A 826 -1.94 18.04 0.05
CA GLN A 826 -3.17 18.69 0.54
C GLN A 826 -4.22 17.69 1.09
N CYS A 827 -4.11 16.39 0.79
CA CYS A 827 -4.94 15.36 1.44
C CYS A 827 -4.32 14.84 2.74
N GLY A 828 -3.00 14.75 2.83
CA GLY A 828 -2.27 14.32 4.02
C GLY A 828 -2.29 12.80 4.25
N GLY A 829 -2.21 12.40 5.52
CA GLY A 829 -2.27 11.00 5.94
C GLY A 829 -3.62 10.34 5.64
N TRP A 830 -3.67 9.01 5.78
CA TRP A 830 -4.83 8.17 5.46
C TRP A 830 -5.38 8.32 4.02
N THR A 831 -4.64 8.85 3.05
CA THR A 831 -5.12 9.00 1.66
C THR A 831 -4.46 8.00 0.71
N ILE A 832 -5.23 7.05 0.18
CA ILE A 832 -4.84 5.93 -0.72
C ILE A 832 -3.85 4.93 -0.10
N THR A 833 -3.01 5.35 0.84
CA THR A 833 -2.14 4.53 1.69
C THR A 833 -2.26 5.00 3.13
N TRP A 834 -1.87 4.13 4.08
CA TRP A 834 -1.85 4.45 5.53
C TRP A 834 -1.22 5.81 5.85
N GLN A 835 0.01 6.05 5.37
CA GLN A 835 0.78 7.28 5.62
C GLN A 835 0.46 8.43 4.66
N GLY A 836 -0.40 8.22 3.65
CA GLY A 836 -0.50 9.08 2.48
C GLY A 836 0.72 8.97 1.56
N LEU A 837 0.72 9.76 0.48
CA LEU A 837 1.79 9.84 -0.53
C LEU A 837 1.85 11.27 -1.12
N GLY A 838 2.95 11.62 -1.79
CA GLY A 838 3.07 12.85 -2.57
C GLY A 838 2.70 12.68 -4.06
N GLY A 839 2.26 13.76 -4.68
CA GLY A 839 2.01 13.87 -6.12
C GLY A 839 0.53 13.85 -6.53
N ASN A 840 0.29 14.02 -7.83
CA ASN A 840 -1.06 14.27 -8.38
C ASN A 840 -1.74 13.04 -8.99
N ASN A 841 -1.01 11.94 -9.18
CA ASN A 841 -1.49 10.73 -9.85
C ASN A 841 -2.09 9.68 -8.90
N LEU A 842 -2.35 10.06 -7.64
CA LEU A 842 -2.78 9.17 -6.55
C LEU A 842 -4.28 8.88 -6.56
N THR A 843 -5.10 9.93 -6.71
CA THR A 843 -6.58 9.88 -6.76
C THR A 843 -7.10 10.98 -7.68
N SER A 844 -8.41 11.26 -7.67
CA SER A 844 -9.03 12.36 -8.43
C SER A 844 -9.37 13.54 -7.52
N GLY A 845 -8.98 14.75 -7.92
CA GLY A 845 -9.19 16.01 -7.21
C GLY A 845 -8.52 17.18 -7.94
N THR A 846 -8.60 18.38 -7.35
CA THR A 846 -8.03 19.62 -7.88
C THR A 846 -6.93 20.15 -6.96
N THR A 847 -5.71 20.35 -7.49
CA THR A 847 -4.62 20.99 -6.74
C THR A 847 -4.89 22.47 -6.51
N ILE A 848 -4.31 23.07 -5.47
CA ILE A 848 -4.48 24.52 -5.19
C ILE A 848 -4.00 25.39 -6.38
N LEU A 849 -2.90 25.02 -7.07
CA LEU A 849 -2.47 25.67 -8.31
C LEU A 849 -3.54 25.56 -9.42
N SER A 850 -4.12 24.38 -9.61
CA SER A 850 -5.18 24.17 -10.62
C SER A 850 -6.45 24.95 -10.28
N ALA A 851 -6.79 25.04 -8.99
CA ALA A 851 -7.91 25.82 -8.48
C ALA A 851 -7.71 27.33 -8.70
N ILE A 852 -6.53 27.87 -8.36
CA ILE A 852 -6.14 29.25 -8.67
C ILE A 852 -6.24 29.50 -10.18
N SER A 853 -5.74 28.57 -10.99
CA SER A 853 -5.75 28.68 -12.46
C SER A 853 -7.15 28.66 -13.06
N GLY A 854 -8.12 28.00 -12.43
CA GLY A 854 -9.53 28.04 -12.82
C GLY A 854 -10.33 29.22 -12.26
N ALA A 855 -9.78 29.97 -11.29
CA ALA A 855 -10.49 31.04 -10.59
C ALA A 855 -10.14 32.46 -11.10
N VAL A 856 -8.97 32.66 -11.70
CA VAL A 856 -8.55 33.94 -12.29
C VAL A 856 -9.08 34.12 -13.72
N TYR A 857 -9.09 35.37 -14.20
CA TYR A 857 -9.46 35.66 -15.59
C TYR A 857 -8.41 35.08 -16.56
N PRO A 858 -8.80 34.63 -17.77
CA PRO A 858 -7.85 34.16 -18.81
C PRO A 858 -6.83 35.21 -19.30
N SER A 859 -7.00 36.48 -18.92
CA SER A 859 -6.04 37.56 -19.16
C SER A 859 -4.94 37.68 -18.09
N THR A 860 -5.08 36.98 -16.96
CA THR A 860 -4.12 36.99 -15.85
C THR A 860 -3.06 35.93 -16.09
N GLU A 861 -1.80 36.34 -16.30
CA GLU A 861 -0.69 35.40 -16.45
C GLU A 861 -0.35 34.71 -15.12
N ILE A 862 -0.13 33.40 -15.14
CA ILE A 862 0.21 32.62 -13.95
C ILE A 862 1.62 32.07 -14.11
N VAL A 863 2.53 32.52 -13.25
CA VAL A 863 3.87 31.95 -13.13
C VAL A 863 3.87 30.97 -11.97
N TYR A 864 4.19 29.70 -12.22
CA TYR A 864 4.42 28.70 -11.17
C TYR A 864 5.93 28.44 -11.02
N SER A 865 6.43 28.50 -9.79
CA SER A 865 7.78 28.03 -9.45
C SER A 865 7.76 27.45 -8.03
N GLU A 866 8.20 26.19 -7.88
CA GLU A 866 7.99 25.46 -6.62
C GLU A 866 8.81 26.03 -5.45
N ASN A 867 10.07 26.40 -5.70
CA ASN A 867 10.93 27.06 -4.72
C ASN A 867 11.81 28.12 -5.40
N PRO A 868 11.27 29.31 -5.72
CA PRO A 868 12.03 30.38 -6.34
C PRO A 868 12.98 31.07 -5.35
N ASP A 869 14.11 31.55 -5.87
CA ASP A 869 14.95 32.53 -5.20
C ASP A 869 14.38 33.96 -5.34
N ALA A 870 14.90 34.89 -4.55
CA ALA A 870 14.43 36.28 -4.54
C ALA A 870 14.70 37.06 -5.85
N GLU A 871 15.63 36.62 -6.69
CA GLU A 871 15.90 37.26 -7.99
C GLU A 871 14.87 36.82 -9.03
N PHE A 872 14.49 35.54 -9.05
CA PHE A 872 13.36 35.03 -9.81
C PHE A 872 12.05 35.73 -9.43
N VAL A 873 11.77 35.90 -8.13
CA VAL A 873 10.53 36.57 -7.69
C VAL A 873 10.48 38.03 -8.16
N LYS A 874 11.59 38.78 -8.02
CA LYS A 874 11.67 40.19 -8.47
C LYS A 874 11.55 40.32 -9.98
N SER A 875 12.26 39.48 -10.74
CA SER A 875 12.18 39.47 -12.21
C SER A 875 10.83 38.98 -12.75
N THR A 876 10.05 38.24 -11.96
CA THR A 876 8.68 37.85 -12.32
C THR A 876 7.74 39.06 -12.43
N ASN A 877 7.94 40.13 -11.63
CA ASN A 877 7.06 41.32 -11.62
C ASN A 877 5.56 40.97 -11.47
N ALA A 878 5.25 40.06 -10.54
CA ALA A 878 3.87 39.69 -10.21
C ALA A 878 3.19 40.76 -9.35
N SER A 879 1.86 40.91 -9.47
CA SER A 879 1.08 41.83 -8.65
C SER A 879 0.94 41.38 -7.18
N TYR A 880 0.97 40.06 -6.98
CA TYR A 880 0.99 39.38 -5.68
C TYR A 880 1.47 37.94 -5.89
N ALA A 881 1.83 37.28 -4.79
CA ALA A 881 2.17 35.86 -4.77
C ALA A 881 1.28 35.04 -3.82
N ILE A 882 1.07 33.77 -4.15
CA ILE A 882 0.43 32.78 -3.27
C ILE A 882 1.46 31.67 -3.01
N VAL A 883 1.88 31.50 -1.76
CA VAL A 883 2.89 30.54 -1.32
C VAL A 883 2.20 29.44 -0.53
N VAL A 884 2.24 28.20 -1.04
CA VAL A 884 1.56 27.05 -0.42
C VAL A 884 2.60 26.04 0.05
N VAL A 885 2.80 25.96 1.37
CA VAL A 885 3.84 25.16 2.03
C VAL A 885 3.26 24.47 3.27
N GLY A 886 3.94 23.48 3.83
CA GLY A 886 3.30 22.63 4.83
C GLY A 886 4.06 21.40 5.30
N GLU A 887 3.36 20.56 6.06
CA GLU A 887 3.81 19.22 6.42
C GLU A 887 3.51 18.21 5.29
N PRO A 888 4.47 17.33 4.90
CA PRO A 888 4.15 16.18 4.07
C PRO A 888 3.21 15.21 4.82
N PRO A 889 2.51 14.30 4.11
CA PRO A 889 1.66 13.28 4.71
C PRO A 889 2.36 12.44 5.80
N TYR A 890 1.64 12.21 6.90
CA TYR A 890 2.02 11.33 8.01
C TYR A 890 0.80 10.75 8.70
N THR A 891 0.98 9.63 9.39
CA THR A 891 -0.04 8.97 10.20
C THR A 891 0.58 8.31 11.43
N GLU A 892 -0.11 8.39 12.57
CA GLU A 892 0.30 7.74 13.82
C GLU A 892 1.73 8.12 14.22
N THR A 893 2.54 7.17 14.73
CA THR A 893 3.86 7.42 15.31
C THR A 893 4.86 8.05 14.33
N VAL A 894 4.63 7.99 13.02
CA VAL A 894 5.46 8.68 12.00
C VAL A 894 5.24 10.20 12.06
N GLY A 895 4.07 10.64 12.52
CA GLY A 895 3.74 12.05 12.68
C GLY A 895 4.13 12.66 14.03
N ASP A 896 4.61 11.86 14.98
CA ASP A 896 5.02 12.37 16.30
C ASP A 896 6.25 13.28 16.14
N ASN A 897 6.06 14.58 16.38
CA ASN A 897 7.08 15.59 16.12
C ASN A 897 7.20 16.58 17.27
N LEU A 898 8.38 16.60 17.90
CA LEU A 898 8.69 17.50 19.02
C LEU A 898 9.03 18.94 18.58
N ASN A 899 9.39 19.19 17.31
CA ASN A 899 9.82 20.50 16.84
C ASN A 899 8.72 21.33 16.16
N LEU A 900 7.70 20.69 15.57
CA LEU A 900 6.63 21.33 14.79
C LEU A 900 7.13 22.34 13.74
N THR A 901 8.30 22.01 13.18
CA THR A 901 8.98 22.57 12.00
C THR A 901 8.13 22.52 10.73
N ILE A 902 8.03 23.60 9.93
CA ILE A 902 7.73 23.47 8.50
C ILE A 902 9.04 23.00 7.82
N PRO A 903 9.06 21.85 7.12
CA PRO A 903 10.26 21.36 6.47
C PRO A 903 10.67 22.21 5.26
N GLU A 904 11.96 22.17 4.92
CA GLU A 904 12.49 22.79 3.70
C GLU A 904 12.32 21.86 2.48
N PRO A 905 12.02 22.40 1.26
CA PRO A 905 11.77 23.81 0.97
C PRO A 905 10.40 24.28 1.49
N GLY A 906 10.41 25.34 2.29
CA GLY A 906 9.21 25.92 2.91
C GLY A 906 9.53 27.27 3.55
N PRO A 907 10.23 27.31 4.70
CA PRO A 907 10.72 28.55 5.30
C PRO A 907 11.55 29.43 4.35
N SER A 908 12.46 28.83 3.57
CA SER A 908 13.22 29.53 2.52
C SER A 908 12.30 30.10 1.43
N THR A 909 11.27 29.35 1.02
CA THR A 909 10.30 29.78 0.00
C THR A 909 9.46 30.96 0.48
N ILE A 910 8.96 30.93 1.73
CA ILE A 910 8.28 32.07 2.36
C ILE A 910 9.21 33.28 2.34
N SER A 911 10.44 33.12 2.83
CA SER A 911 11.41 34.22 2.97
C SER A 911 11.77 34.87 1.63
N ASN A 912 12.03 34.07 0.59
CA ASN A 912 12.37 34.55 -0.75
C ASN A 912 11.22 35.30 -1.43
N VAL A 913 9.99 34.79 -1.29
CA VAL A 913 8.81 35.34 -1.97
C VAL A 913 8.28 36.56 -1.23
N CYS A 914 7.96 36.43 0.05
CA CYS A 914 7.38 37.49 0.86
C CYS A 914 8.35 38.67 1.09
N GLY A 915 9.67 38.41 1.12
CA GLY A 915 10.70 39.45 1.12
C GLY A 915 10.89 40.17 -0.23
N SER A 916 10.08 39.88 -1.25
CA SER A 916 10.24 40.36 -2.62
C SER A 916 8.95 40.86 -3.28
N VAL A 917 7.77 40.35 -2.89
CA VAL A 917 6.45 40.74 -3.41
C VAL A 917 5.39 40.45 -2.35
N LYS A 918 4.29 41.23 -2.34
CA LYS A 918 3.16 40.99 -1.43
C LYS A 918 2.66 39.55 -1.53
N CYS A 919 2.58 38.85 -0.40
CA CYS A 919 2.36 37.40 -0.38
C CYS A 919 1.19 36.96 0.50
N VAL A 920 0.51 35.92 0.04
CA VAL A 920 -0.40 35.12 0.85
C VAL A 920 0.27 33.78 1.12
N VAL A 921 0.55 33.46 2.38
CA VAL A 921 1.02 32.13 2.78
C VAL A 921 -0.17 31.27 3.17
N VAL A 922 -0.29 30.11 2.52
CA VAL A 922 -1.28 29.07 2.80
C VAL A 922 -0.56 27.89 3.42
N ILE A 923 -0.80 27.64 4.70
CA ILE A 923 -0.19 26.54 5.46
C ILE A 923 -1.07 25.29 5.35
N ILE A 924 -0.50 24.23 4.79
CA ILE A 924 -1.07 22.87 4.76
C ILE A 924 -0.46 22.08 5.93
N SER A 925 -1.27 21.65 6.89
CA SER A 925 -0.75 20.98 8.10
C SER A 925 -1.81 20.18 8.83
N GLY A 926 -1.39 19.18 9.60
CA GLY A 926 -2.31 18.45 10.49
C GLY A 926 -2.60 19.18 11.80
N ARG A 927 -1.98 20.34 12.03
CA ARG A 927 -1.83 20.98 13.35
C ARG A 927 -1.23 22.40 13.23
N PRO A 928 -1.30 23.21 14.30
CA PRO A 928 -0.46 24.41 14.45
C PRO A 928 1.05 24.09 14.34
N LEU A 929 1.81 24.99 13.74
CA LEU A 929 3.25 24.88 13.48
C LEU A 929 4.01 26.16 13.87
N VAL A 930 5.33 26.07 14.01
CA VAL A 930 6.20 27.25 14.21
C VAL A 930 6.11 28.17 12.98
N ILE A 931 5.45 29.33 13.15
CA ILE A 931 5.24 30.34 12.10
C ILE A 931 5.72 31.75 12.52
N GLU A 932 5.87 32.01 13.83
CA GLU A 932 6.27 33.30 14.39
C GLU A 932 7.50 33.94 13.74
N PRO A 933 8.60 33.22 13.42
CA PRO A 933 9.79 33.81 12.78
C PRO A 933 9.55 34.43 11.40
N TYR A 934 8.40 34.13 10.76
CA TYR A 934 8.06 34.58 9.41
C TYR A 934 6.88 35.57 9.38
N LEU A 935 6.17 35.77 10.49
CA LEU A 935 4.96 36.61 10.54
C LEU A 935 5.19 38.09 10.18
N SER A 936 6.43 38.57 10.27
CA SER A 936 6.80 39.95 9.93
C SER A 936 6.85 40.19 8.41
N SER A 937 7.23 39.20 7.60
CA SER A 937 7.32 39.33 6.13
C SER A 937 6.05 38.91 5.40
N ILE A 938 5.22 38.06 6.00
CA ILE A 938 3.97 37.58 5.39
C ILE A 938 2.89 38.66 5.45
N ASP A 939 2.34 39.14 4.32
CA ASP A 939 1.18 40.06 4.36
C ASP A 939 -0.07 39.37 4.91
N ALA A 940 -0.43 38.21 4.34
CA ALA A 940 -1.61 37.43 4.73
C ALA A 940 -1.28 35.95 4.97
N LEU A 941 -1.85 35.37 6.02
CA LEU A 941 -1.58 34.00 6.46
C LEU A 941 -2.90 33.22 6.61
N VAL A 942 -3.00 32.07 5.96
CA VAL A 942 -4.16 31.16 6.01
C VAL A 942 -3.72 29.80 6.54
N ALA A 943 -4.36 29.32 7.60
CA ALA A 943 -4.30 27.90 7.96
C ALA A 943 -5.35 27.14 7.14
N ALA A 944 -4.90 26.27 6.24
CA ALA A 944 -5.75 25.47 5.37
C ALA A 944 -5.91 24.01 5.82
N TRP A 945 -5.20 23.61 6.87
CA TRP A 945 -5.20 22.25 7.43
C TRP A 945 -4.78 21.21 6.37
N LEU A 946 -5.43 20.04 6.36
CA LEU A 946 -5.36 19.06 5.28
C LEU A 946 -6.72 19.08 4.55
N PRO A 947 -6.91 19.92 3.52
CA PRO A 947 -8.24 20.18 2.93
C PRO A 947 -8.81 19.03 2.06
N GLY A 948 -8.03 18.03 1.68
CA GLY A 948 -8.52 16.93 0.86
C GLY A 948 -8.52 17.21 -0.65
N SER A 949 -9.43 16.60 -1.41
CA SER A 949 -9.34 16.54 -2.87
C SER A 949 -9.75 17.84 -3.56
N GLU A 950 -10.53 18.70 -2.91
CA GLU A 950 -11.21 19.84 -3.56
C GLU A 950 -10.58 21.20 -3.25
N GLY A 951 -9.32 21.38 -3.65
CA GLY A 951 -8.54 22.62 -3.48
C GLY A 951 -9.19 23.89 -4.07
N GLN A 952 -10.26 23.73 -4.86
CA GLN A 952 -11.16 24.80 -5.31
C GLN A 952 -11.71 25.62 -4.13
N GLY A 953 -11.98 25.00 -2.97
CA GLY A 953 -12.45 25.70 -1.78
C GLY A 953 -11.40 26.66 -1.16
N VAL A 954 -10.13 26.54 -1.53
CA VAL A 954 -9.08 27.51 -1.17
C VAL A 954 -9.19 28.73 -2.08
N ALA A 955 -9.37 28.53 -3.39
CA ALA A 955 -9.58 29.62 -4.34
C ALA A 955 -10.88 30.41 -4.05
N ASP A 956 -11.96 29.72 -3.66
CA ASP A 956 -13.26 30.32 -3.30
C ASP A 956 -13.13 31.52 -2.35
N VAL A 957 -12.28 31.44 -1.32
CA VAL A 957 -12.09 32.50 -0.31
C VAL A 957 -10.89 33.39 -0.59
N LEU A 958 -9.81 32.88 -1.19
CA LEU A 958 -8.67 33.69 -1.59
C LEU A 958 -9.06 34.79 -2.59
N PHE A 959 -10.01 34.49 -3.48
CA PHE A 959 -10.53 35.44 -4.48
C PHE A 959 -11.91 36.01 -4.16
N GLY A 960 -12.45 35.72 -2.97
CA GLY A 960 -13.66 36.37 -2.45
C GLY A 960 -14.98 35.97 -3.12
N ASP A 961 -15.08 34.78 -3.75
CA ASP A 961 -16.40 34.22 -4.09
C ASP A 961 -17.20 33.89 -2.80
N TYR A 962 -16.48 33.61 -1.72
CA TYR A 962 -17.00 33.41 -0.37
C TYR A 962 -16.12 34.13 0.66
N GLY A 963 -16.69 34.42 1.83
CA GLY A 963 -15.97 34.98 2.98
C GLY A 963 -15.22 33.94 3.80
N PHE A 964 -14.06 34.31 4.37
CA PHE A 964 -13.42 33.52 5.42
C PHE A 964 -14.32 33.45 6.66
N THR A 965 -14.57 32.24 7.15
CA THR A 965 -15.50 31.98 8.28
C THR A 965 -14.93 31.05 9.35
N GLY A 966 -13.95 30.21 9.01
CA GLY A 966 -13.36 29.25 9.93
C GLY A 966 -12.70 29.89 11.16
N LYS A 967 -12.76 29.19 12.29
CA LYS A 967 -12.19 29.62 13.58
C LYS A 967 -11.29 28.53 14.12
N LEU A 968 -10.12 28.89 14.66
CA LEU A 968 -9.15 27.95 15.22
C LEU A 968 -9.81 26.95 16.17
N SER A 969 -9.79 25.67 15.79
CA SER A 969 -10.23 24.53 16.62
C SER A 969 -9.16 24.09 17.63
N ARG A 970 -7.97 24.69 17.54
CA ARG A 970 -6.78 24.46 18.36
C ARG A 970 -6.07 25.77 18.68
N THR A 971 -5.42 25.85 19.82
CA THR A 971 -4.50 26.93 20.18
C THR A 971 -3.27 26.93 19.28
N TRP A 972 -2.89 28.08 18.73
CA TRP A 972 -1.61 28.24 18.04
C TRP A 972 -0.56 28.76 19.03
N PHE A 973 0.50 27.98 19.25
CA PHE A 973 1.60 28.33 20.15
C PHE A 973 2.59 29.31 19.49
N LYS A 974 3.37 30.01 20.31
CA LYS A 974 4.53 30.82 19.89
C LYS A 974 5.73 29.91 19.66
N THR A 975 6.12 29.18 20.72
CA THR A 975 7.20 28.18 20.71
C THR A 975 6.70 26.82 21.19
N VAL A 976 7.37 25.74 20.76
CA VAL A 976 7.01 24.37 21.18
C VAL A 976 7.30 24.06 22.65
N ASP A 977 8.08 24.91 23.31
CA ASP A 977 8.40 24.79 24.75
C ASP A 977 7.20 25.16 25.64
N GLN A 978 6.22 25.90 25.10
CA GLN A 978 4.94 26.16 25.77
C GLN A 978 4.07 24.90 25.90
N LEU A 979 4.36 23.83 25.14
CA LEU A 979 3.45 22.69 25.00
C LEU A 979 3.62 21.65 26.13
N PRO A 980 2.53 21.11 26.71
CA PRO A 980 1.13 21.36 26.34
C PRO A 980 0.58 22.69 26.87
N MET A 981 -0.16 23.40 26.02
CA MET A 981 -0.90 24.62 26.33
C MET A 981 -2.17 24.64 25.48
N ASN A 982 -3.32 24.77 26.13
CA ASN A 982 -4.66 24.68 25.55
C ASN A 982 -5.56 25.73 26.18
N VAL A 983 -6.69 26.03 25.53
CA VAL A 983 -7.69 26.96 26.08
C VAL A 983 -8.17 26.53 27.48
N GLY A 984 -8.08 27.45 28.43
CA GLY A 984 -8.46 27.25 29.84
C GLY A 984 -7.33 26.87 30.80
N ASP A 985 -6.11 26.62 30.30
CA ASP A 985 -4.93 26.39 31.15
C ASP A 985 -4.47 27.73 31.80
N GLU A 986 -3.82 27.71 32.98
CA GLU A 986 -3.41 28.95 33.68
C GLU A 986 -2.28 29.72 32.96
N HIS A 987 -1.39 29.00 32.27
CA HIS A 987 -0.23 29.54 31.55
C HIS A 987 -0.52 29.90 30.08
N TYR A 988 -1.76 30.30 29.78
CA TYR A 988 -2.26 30.46 28.41
C TYR A 988 -1.75 31.73 27.70
N ASP A 989 -0.60 31.62 27.02
CA ASP A 989 0.05 32.69 26.25
C ASP A 989 0.20 32.33 24.75
N PRO A 990 -0.90 32.24 23.98
CA PRO A 990 -0.87 31.79 22.59
C PRO A 990 -0.34 32.85 21.60
N LEU A 991 0.09 32.39 20.41
CA LEU A 991 0.35 33.24 19.25
C LEU A 991 -0.95 33.65 18.56
N PHE A 992 -1.85 32.68 18.38
CA PHE A 992 -3.24 32.90 18.00
C PHE A 992 -4.13 32.07 18.93
N PRO A 993 -5.04 32.70 19.71
CA PRO A 993 -5.85 31.98 20.67
C PRO A 993 -6.86 31.04 20.00
N PHE A 994 -7.30 30.03 20.74
CA PHE A 994 -8.43 29.18 20.35
C PHE A 994 -9.65 30.03 19.98
N GLY A 995 -10.34 29.65 18.91
CA GLY A 995 -11.46 30.42 18.37
C GLY A 995 -11.06 31.66 17.54
N PHE A 996 -9.78 32.03 17.47
CA PHE A 996 -9.31 33.10 16.58
C PHE A 996 -9.56 32.78 15.10
N GLY A 997 -9.71 33.82 14.29
CA GLY A 997 -9.86 33.72 12.84
C GLY A 997 -10.50 35.00 12.31
N LEU A 998 -9.75 35.73 11.48
CA LEU A 998 -10.25 36.89 10.77
C LEU A 998 -11.32 36.47 9.74
N THR A 999 -12.16 37.41 9.33
CA THR A 999 -13.22 37.19 8.33
C THR A 999 -13.01 38.11 7.13
N THR A 1000 -13.62 37.77 6.01
CA THR A 1000 -13.75 38.64 4.83
C THR A 1000 -15.19 38.57 4.33
N GLU A 1001 -15.65 39.62 3.67
CA GLU A 1001 -16.94 39.59 2.96
C GLU A 1001 -16.76 39.10 1.52
N PRO A 1002 -17.77 38.44 0.91
CA PRO A 1002 -17.75 38.11 -0.51
C PRO A 1002 -17.71 39.35 -1.40
N VAL A 1003 -16.94 39.29 -2.48
CA VAL A 1003 -16.90 40.35 -3.50
C VAL A 1003 -18.13 40.23 -4.38
N VAL A 1004 -19.07 41.17 -4.26
CA VAL A 1004 -20.26 41.23 -5.11
C VAL A 1004 -19.83 41.57 -6.55
N VAL A 1005 -19.71 40.54 -7.38
CA VAL A 1005 -19.53 40.69 -8.83
C VAL A 1005 -20.84 41.18 -9.42
N VAL A 1006 -20.97 42.50 -9.54
CA VAL A 1006 -22.06 43.14 -10.29
C VAL A 1006 -21.91 42.72 -11.75
N ALA A 1007 -22.79 41.83 -12.20
CA ALA A 1007 -22.81 41.36 -13.58
C ALA A 1007 -23.01 42.54 -14.55
N ARG A 1008 -22.27 42.52 -15.66
CA ARG A 1008 -22.36 43.41 -16.82
C ARG A 1008 -22.33 42.58 -18.09
#